data_AF-A0A0Q0X491-F1
#
_entry.id   AF-A0A0Q0X491-F1
#
_cell.length_a   1.000
_cell.length_b   1.000
_cell.length_c   1.000
_cell.angle_alpha   90.00
_cell.angle_beta   90.00
_cell.angle_gamma   90.00
#
_symmetry.space_group_name_H-M   'P 1'
#
loop_
_entity.id
_entity.type
_entity.pdbx_description
1 polymer ?
#
loop_
_entity_poly.entity_id
_entity_poly.type
_entity_poly.pdbx_seq_one_letter_code
_entity_poly.pdbx_strand_id
1 'polypeptide(L)'
;MLYFQIILLVILFVSLLTILKNKMFKSIGALLGGIFISLQVVSIYLTNNIGDYKFYEHFKWSVVSNIYQEFLPEFLLAVCFLVIITFILYWLSSILSKLSSKISVPTSIICTILLSLNSHVFYNLYETISLKSGNSYTLTKAISKLPLQKAELLTNRDVSASAGRNIIFLSLESFEKGFINERPDLTPHLNQLKKEYHYYDLLPSSGGGWTSASAYMALTGMPAYFGNKYNDIFQGSNKIQINNIGNVLETAGYDMQYLIANKDFSGMKDMLETLGFNVKSEDDFETKYEKIPWGIHDKDLFDEIEKEAIALSEKERPFALFASTISTHYPDGIYDSRMESLIAPKNSELEFMVAAVDYYIGNLFSTLKEKNLLENTTVIIVPDHQFMGKHKVIDDLEDRGLFVLSTTPIDEMETKNLSQVSMPNIVLDVADIETDAVFLDDLIQGNKNQFVYNYKKELRDVNIASLNTITMKDGFNVVRMDSLISVAYKNDSNLIFAQTDLTKASKKLFQINVDRYFRYYSSRHIPIADIKTAVKKPNTINIIYVNDTIHTYYSDQDGLVSFKKDANRVVFENTELIPKFQFLQPSSNEEELDKKLQFLVIRSSGFNSKETSYYQYGGNTYRFSRGVNVISINSKGSYTLENFDTYANYEARNELLTYLKQIKKSKFRSFIIVHDTAGEVFGEFEQELNAIGLFKLIDIKNRQAYIASYEQGGFLEYLDDFTIEKKYAVPNLKLEAKRNTDDEITTYSKQVDRFIAHAGGKIDGKVYTNSLEALNKSYQAGFRLFELDIIKTSDGHFVAAHDWDTWKRLSNYSGETPVTLKIFNSQKLFGEYTPLDMTAINSWFETHKDAILVTDKTREIKRFSTEFLDKSRLIMEVFNVEDAELASVYRVEPILSESIIASMNLNLVPFMKDRDFKYITFSRNSISKFKGVLKMAKENGIKSYVYHVNFQGGKDEKYVVEYELGQVYGLYADEWDFKTPE
;
A
#
# COMPACT_ATOMS: atom_id res chain seq x y z
N MET A 1 4.87 -22.88 -27.23
CA MET A 1 5.98 -22.40 -26.38
C MET A 1 5.55 -22.11 -24.94
N LEU A 2 4.43 -21.41 -24.69
CA LEU A 2 3.96 -21.06 -23.34
C LEU A 2 3.77 -22.27 -22.40
N TYR A 3 3.07 -23.31 -22.86
CA TYR A 3 2.84 -24.53 -22.05
C TYR A 3 4.13 -25.28 -21.69
N PHE A 4 5.15 -25.23 -22.55
CA PHE A 4 6.45 -25.82 -22.26
C PHE A 4 7.12 -25.16 -21.05
N GLN A 5 6.98 -23.84 -20.91
CA GLN A 5 7.50 -23.12 -19.74
C GLN A 5 6.76 -23.50 -18.45
N ILE A 6 5.45 -23.72 -18.51
CA ILE A 6 4.66 -24.20 -17.36
C ILE A 6 5.14 -25.60 -16.94
N ILE A 7 5.38 -26.50 -17.90
CA ILE A 7 5.92 -27.83 -17.62
C ILE A 7 7.31 -27.73 -16.98
N LEU A 8 8.21 -26.87 -17.49
CA LEU A 8 9.52 -26.62 -16.89
C LEU A 8 9.42 -26.10 -15.45
N LEU A 9 8.47 -25.22 -15.14
CA LEU A 9 8.22 -24.77 -13.77
C LEU A 9 7.78 -25.92 -12.86
N VAL A 10 6.86 -26.77 -13.32
CA VAL A 10 6.42 -27.95 -12.55
C VAL A 10 7.61 -28.88 -12.29
N ILE A 11 8.43 -29.17 -13.31
CA ILE A 11 9.63 -30.00 -13.17
C ILE A 11 10.63 -29.37 -12.18
N LEU A 12 10.84 -28.05 -12.27
CA LEU A 12 11.71 -27.31 -11.36
C LEU A 12 11.24 -27.43 -9.91
N PHE A 13 9.97 -27.09 -9.62
CA PHE A 13 9.45 -27.16 -8.26
C PHE A 13 9.42 -28.59 -7.73
N VAL A 14 9.02 -29.58 -8.53
CA VAL A 14 9.11 -30.99 -8.13
C VAL A 14 10.54 -31.38 -7.78
N SER A 15 11.53 -31.01 -8.61
CA SER A 15 12.95 -31.33 -8.41
C SER A 15 13.56 -30.62 -7.18
N LEU A 16 13.14 -29.39 -6.88
CA LEU A 16 13.54 -28.70 -5.66
C LEU A 16 12.92 -29.37 -4.42
N LEU A 17 11.66 -29.75 -4.50
CA LEU A 17 10.92 -30.38 -3.40
C LEU A 17 11.40 -31.81 -3.09
N THR A 18 11.92 -32.57 -4.06
CA THR A 18 12.49 -33.91 -3.80
C THR A 18 13.73 -33.86 -2.90
N ILE A 19 14.46 -32.73 -2.89
CA ILE A 19 15.63 -32.51 -2.02
C ILE A 19 15.20 -32.33 -0.56
N LEU A 20 13.97 -31.85 -0.32
CA LEU A 20 13.44 -31.60 1.02
C LEU A 20 12.98 -32.90 1.68
N LYS A 21 13.69 -33.28 2.76
CA LYS A 21 13.35 -34.46 3.58
C LYS A 21 12.20 -34.22 4.56
N ASN A 22 12.02 -32.97 5.00
CA ASN A 22 10.99 -32.59 5.96
C ASN A 22 9.63 -32.38 5.25
N LYS A 23 8.58 -33.09 5.71
CA LYS A 23 7.23 -33.02 5.13
C LYS A 23 6.59 -31.64 5.24
N MET A 24 6.87 -30.88 6.31
CA MET A 24 6.37 -29.52 6.51
C MET A 24 6.96 -28.57 5.47
N PHE A 25 8.30 -28.55 5.33
CA PHE A 25 8.96 -27.69 4.33
C PHE A 25 8.58 -28.07 2.90
N LYS A 26 8.38 -29.37 2.63
CA LYS A 26 7.86 -29.83 1.34
C LYS A 26 6.44 -29.30 1.06
N SER A 27 5.57 -29.30 2.07
CA SER A 27 4.19 -28.78 1.94
C SER A 27 4.17 -27.26 1.69
N ILE A 28 4.98 -26.51 2.44
CA ILE A 28 5.13 -25.06 2.26
C ILE A 28 5.68 -24.75 0.86
N GLY A 29 6.74 -25.46 0.44
CA GLY A 29 7.32 -25.26 -0.88
C GLY A 29 6.36 -25.64 -2.03
N ALA A 30 5.53 -26.68 -1.86
CA ALA A 30 4.50 -27.04 -2.83
C ALA A 30 3.39 -25.98 -2.94
N LEU A 31 3.03 -25.34 -1.83
CA LEU A 31 2.10 -24.20 -1.85
C LEU A 31 2.70 -23.00 -2.58
N LEU A 32 3.94 -22.61 -2.24
CA LEU A 32 4.63 -21.47 -2.90
C LEU A 32 4.82 -21.71 -4.40
N GLY A 33 5.27 -22.92 -4.78
CA GLY A 33 5.38 -23.31 -6.19
C GLY A 33 4.02 -23.33 -6.90
N GLY A 34 2.98 -23.81 -6.22
CA GLY A 34 1.62 -23.81 -6.74
C GLY A 34 1.07 -22.41 -6.99
N ILE A 35 1.27 -21.48 -6.04
CA ILE A 35 0.90 -20.06 -6.21
C ILE A 35 1.63 -19.47 -7.41
N PHE A 36 2.95 -19.67 -7.51
CA PHE A 36 3.74 -19.12 -8.60
C PHE A 36 3.32 -19.66 -9.97
N ILE A 37 3.08 -20.97 -10.10
CA ILE A 37 2.59 -21.59 -11.34
C ILE A 37 1.18 -21.10 -11.68
N SER A 38 0.29 -21.01 -10.68
CA SER A 38 -1.08 -20.52 -10.88
C SER A 38 -1.10 -19.09 -11.42
N LEU A 39 -0.23 -18.21 -10.90
CA LEU A 39 -0.08 -16.86 -11.42
C LEU A 39 0.32 -16.83 -12.90
N GLN A 40 1.23 -17.73 -13.34
CA GLN A 40 1.61 -17.80 -14.75
C GLN A 40 0.46 -18.31 -15.63
N VAL A 41 -0.32 -19.28 -15.15
CA VAL A 41 -1.48 -19.79 -15.88
C VAL A 41 -2.58 -18.73 -16.00
N VAL A 42 -2.83 -17.98 -14.93
CA VAL A 42 -3.75 -16.83 -14.95
C VAL A 42 -3.28 -15.77 -15.96
N SER A 43 -1.98 -15.48 -16.01
CA SER A 43 -1.42 -14.58 -17.03
C SER A 43 -1.68 -15.09 -18.45
N ILE A 44 -1.43 -16.37 -18.72
CA ILE A 44 -1.68 -16.97 -20.05
C ILE A 44 -3.17 -16.87 -20.40
N TYR A 45 -4.06 -17.10 -19.44
CA TYR A 45 -5.50 -17.01 -19.67
C TYR A 45 -5.94 -15.58 -20.02
N LEU A 46 -5.53 -14.60 -19.20
CA LEU A 46 -5.98 -13.20 -19.33
C LEU A 46 -5.26 -12.42 -20.43
N THR A 47 -4.02 -12.77 -20.76
CA THR A 47 -3.17 -11.95 -21.65
C THR A 47 -2.62 -12.72 -22.84
N ASN A 48 -2.86 -14.03 -22.91
CA ASN A 48 -2.22 -14.95 -23.85
C ASN A 48 -0.67 -14.92 -23.80
N ASN A 49 -0.09 -14.54 -22.66
CA ASN A 49 1.35 -14.46 -22.45
C ASN A 49 1.76 -14.98 -21.07
N ILE A 50 3.01 -15.41 -20.93
CA ILE A 50 3.63 -15.67 -19.61
C ILE A 50 3.73 -14.34 -18.86
N GLY A 51 3.60 -14.37 -17.54
CA GLY A 51 3.58 -13.16 -16.69
C GLY A 51 4.73 -12.22 -17.03
N ASP A 52 4.38 -11.09 -17.64
CA ASP A 52 5.29 -10.03 -18.09
C ASP A 52 4.96 -8.70 -17.41
N TYR A 53 5.67 -7.63 -17.78
CA TYR A 53 5.46 -6.31 -17.20
C TYR A 53 4.00 -5.86 -17.29
N LYS A 54 3.33 -6.08 -18.43
CA LYS A 54 1.91 -5.75 -18.62
C LYS A 54 1.04 -6.51 -17.61
N PHE A 55 1.19 -7.83 -17.53
CA PHE A 55 0.41 -8.63 -16.59
C PHE A 55 0.60 -8.16 -15.14
N TYR A 56 1.84 -7.97 -14.68
CA TYR A 56 2.11 -7.56 -13.30
C TYR A 56 1.79 -6.09 -13.00
N GLU A 57 1.62 -5.25 -14.02
CA GLU A 57 1.06 -3.91 -13.85
C GLU A 57 -0.46 -3.96 -13.65
N HIS A 58 -1.19 -4.80 -14.39
CA HIS A 58 -2.65 -4.86 -14.27
C HIS A 58 -3.16 -5.83 -13.19
N PHE A 59 -2.36 -6.81 -12.77
CA PHE A 59 -2.73 -7.81 -11.75
C PHE A 59 -2.62 -7.25 -10.32
N LYS A 60 -3.61 -6.46 -9.90
CA LYS A 60 -3.69 -5.86 -8.55
C LYS A 60 -5.02 -6.12 -7.87
N TRP A 61 -5.01 -6.16 -6.54
CA TRP A 61 -6.23 -6.32 -5.77
C TRP A 61 -7.28 -5.25 -6.08
N SER A 62 -6.91 -3.98 -6.30
CA SER A 62 -7.87 -2.91 -6.64
C SER A 62 -8.53 -3.10 -8.00
N VAL A 63 -7.78 -3.62 -8.98
CA VAL A 63 -8.33 -3.94 -10.30
C VAL A 63 -9.21 -5.18 -10.19
N VAL A 64 -8.69 -6.24 -9.58
CA VAL A 64 -9.41 -7.49 -9.32
C VAL A 64 -10.70 -7.22 -8.53
N SER A 65 -10.69 -6.37 -7.50
CA SER A 65 -11.87 -6.06 -6.70
C SER A 65 -12.93 -5.24 -7.42
N ASN A 66 -12.54 -4.51 -8.47
CA ASN A 66 -13.49 -3.74 -9.28
C ASN A 66 -14.18 -4.62 -10.33
N ILE A 67 -13.52 -5.70 -10.78
CA ILE A 67 -14.02 -6.56 -11.87
C ILE A 67 -14.38 -7.98 -11.42
N TYR A 68 -14.17 -8.38 -10.16
CA TYR A 68 -14.32 -9.79 -9.74
C TYR A 68 -15.71 -10.38 -9.96
N GLN A 69 -16.76 -9.54 -10.00
CA GLN A 69 -18.12 -10.00 -10.23
C GLN A 69 -18.31 -10.50 -11.67
N GLU A 70 -17.65 -9.83 -12.62
CA GLU A 70 -17.65 -10.19 -14.04
C GLU A 70 -16.75 -11.42 -14.31
N PHE A 71 -15.76 -11.68 -13.45
CA PHE A 71 -14.78 -12.77 -13.59
C PHE A 71 -14.85 -13.83 -12.47
N LEU A 72 -16.01 -14.00 -11.84
CA LEU A 72 -16.17 -14.92 -10.71
C LEU A 72 -15.89 -16.40 -11.08
N PRO A 73 -16.37 -16.93 -12.23
CA PRO A 73 -16.05 -18.30 -12.66
C PRO A 73 -14.56 -18.53 -12.85
N GLU A 74 -13.85 -17.58 -13.47
CA GLU A 74 -12.41 -17.62 -13.71
C GLU A 74 -11.64 -17.62 -12.39
N PHE A 75 -12.08 -16.82 -11.43
CA PHE A 75 -11.47 -16.78 -10.10
C PHE A 75 -11.62 -18.12 -9.38
N LEU A 76 -12.80 -18.73 -9.41
CA LEU A 76 -13.03 -20.05 -8.83
C LEU A 76 -12.17 -21.12 -9.52
N LEU A 77 -12.06 -21.07 -10.85
CA LEU A 77 -11.21 -21.97 -11.63
C LEU A 77 -9.73 -21.82 -11.24
N ALA A 78 -9.25 -20.58 -11.05
CA ALA A 78 -7.88 -20.31 -10.62
C ALA A 78 -7.60 -20.86 -9.21
N VAL A 79 -8.54 -20.75 -8.27
CA VAL A 79 -8.43 -21.32 -6.92
C VAL A 79 -8.44 -22.85 -6.97
N CYS A 80 -9.33 -23.46 -7.74
CA CYS A 80 -9.35 -24.90 -7.94
C CYS A 80 -8.03 -25.40 -8.54
N PHE A 81 -7.52 -24.71 -9.56
CA PHE A 81 -6.24 -25.02 -10.17
C PHE A 81 -5.09 -24.94 -9.17
N LEU A 82 -5.06 -23.89 -8.33
CA LEU A 82 -4.06 -23.74 -7.26
C LEU A 82 -4.05 -24.94 -6.31
N VAL A 83 -5.22 -25.37 -5.84
CA VAL A 83 -5.33 -26.52 -4.92
C VAL A 83 -4.83 -27.80 -5.61
N ILE A 84 -5.24 -28.03 -6.85
CA ILE A 84 -4.84 -29.21 -7.63
C ILE A 84 -3.33 -29.22 -7.89
N ILE A 85 -2.76 -28.10 -8.36
CA ILE A 85 -1.33 -28.05 -8.69
C ILE A 85 -0.47 -28.17 -7.44
N THR A 86 -0.86 -27.55 -6.31
CA THR A 86 -0.15 -27.73 -5.04
C THR A 86 -0.18 -29.20 -4.59
N PHE A 87 -1.32 -29.88 -4.71
CA PHE A 87 -1.41 -31.30 -4.42
C PHE A 87 -0.50 -32.14 -5.34
N ILE A 88 -0.52 -31.88 -6.65
CA ILE A 88 0.32 -32.57 -7.64
C ILE A 88 1.81 -32.38 -7.32
N LEU A 89 2.26 -31.16 -7.03
CA LEU A 89 3.65 -30.86 -6.67
C LEU A 89 4.08 -31.65 -5.43
N TYR A 90 3.24 -31.68 -4.39
CA TYR A 90 3.50 -32.44 -3.17
C TYR A 90 3.54 -33.95 -3.42
N TRP A 91 2.56 -34.47 -4.17
CA TRP A 91 2.41 -35.89 -4.45
C TRP A 91 3.56 -36.42 -5.32
N LEU A 92 3.86 -35.75 -6.44
CA LEU A 92 4.96 -36.12 -7.34
C LEU A 92 6.31 -36.05 -6.62
N SER A 93 6.59 -34.98 -5.87
CA SER A 93 7.85 -34.85 -5.12
C SER A 93 7.96 -35.85 -3.96
N SER A 94 6.86 -36.44 -3.51
CA SER A 94 6.85 -37.51 -2.50
C SER A 94 7.10 -38.89 -3.12
N ILE A 95 6.58 -39.16 -4.32
CA ILE A 95 6.89 -40.39 -5.06
C ILE A 95 8.36 -40.38 -5.52
N LEU A 96 8.80 -39.24 -6.04
CA LEU A 96 10.13 -39.05 -6.61
C LEU A 96 11.21 -38.77 -5.55
N SER A 97 10.88 -38.77 -4.25
CA SER A 97 11.86 -38.56 -3.17
C SER A 97 12.90 -39.68 -3.08
N LYS A 98 12.68 -40.79 -3.78
CA LYS A 98 13.64 -41.90 -3.92
C LYS A 98 14.73 -41.61 -4.96
N LEU A 99 14.58 -40.58 -5.80
CA LEU A 99 15.64 -40.16 -6.71
C LEU A 99 16.83 -39.57 -5.95
N SER A 100 18.03 -39.81 -6.48
CA SER A 100 19.27 -39.26 -5.93
C SER A 100 19.31 -37.74 -6.12
N SER A 101 19.83 -37.02 -5.12
CA SER A 101 20.14 -35.59 -5.24
C SER A 101 21.06 -35.27 -6.42
N LYS A 102 21.86 -36.27 -6.87
CA LYS A 102 22.68 -36.19 -8.08
C LYS A 102 21.89 -36.01 -9.38
N ILE A 103 20.58 -36.24 -9.37
CA ILE A 103 19.67 -36.05 -10.53
C ILE A 103 18.80 -34.80 -10.33
N SER A 104 18.23 -34.61 -9.13
CA SER A 104 17.33 -33.48 -8.86
C SER A 104 18.01 -32.12 -8.90
N VAL A 105 19.27 -32.02 -8.44
CA VAL A 105 20.02 -30.75 -8.46
C VAL A 105 20.35 -30.31 -9.91
N PRO A 106 20.97 -31.15 -10.78
CA PRO A 106 21.19 -30.77 -12.18
C PRO A 106 19.89 -30.43 -12.93
N THR A 107 18.81 -31.18 -12.68
CA THR A 107 17.51 -30.91 -13.30
C THR A 107 16.99 -29.52 -12.94
N SER A 108 17.10 -29.13 -11.66
CA SER A 108 16.69 -27.81 -11.18
C SER A 108 17.53 -26.70 -11.82
N ILE A 109 18.84 -26.89 -11.96
CA ILE A 109 19.75 -25.93 -12.60
C ILE A 109 19.39 -25.77 -14.08
N ILE A 110 19.20 -26.88 -14.81
CA ILE A 110 18.83 -26.84 -16.24
C ILE A 110 17.49 -26.12 -16.43
N CYS A 111 16.47 -26.46 -15.65
CA CYS A 111 15.17 -25.77 -15.73
C CYS A 111 15.30 -24.27 -15.43
N THR A 112 16.13 -23.90 -14.45
CA THR A 112 16.38 -22.48 -14.12
C THR A 112 17.03 -21.73 -15.27
N ILE A 113 18.05 -22.33 -15.92
CA ILE A 113 18.72 -21.73 -17.09
C ILE A 113 17.71 -21.57 -18.24
N LEU A 114 16.95 -22.62 -18.54
CA LEU A 114 15.94 -22.58 -19.61
C LEU A 114 14.85 -21.54 -19.32
N LEU A 115 14.38 -21.41 -18.07
CA LEU A 115 13.38 -20.41 -17.67
C LEU A 115 13.94 -18.98 -17.62
N SER A 116 15.26 -18.80 -17.68
CA SER A 116 15.94 -17.50 -17.70
C SER A 116 16.29 -17.00 -19.10
N LEU A 117 15.94 -17.77 -20.15
CA LEU A 117 16.07 -17.32 -21.54
C LEU A 117 15.13 -16.16 -21.84
N ASN A 118 15.43 -15.39 -22.88
CA ASN A 118 14.61 -14.24 -23.29
C ASN A 118 13.13 -14.63 -23.46
N SER A 119 12.24 -13.78 -22.96
CA SER A 119 10.78 -13.98 -22.98
C SER A 119 10.27 -15.18 -22.16
N HIS A 120 11.09 -15.76 -21.29
CA HIS A 120 10.67 -16.83 -20.38
C HIS A 120 10.39 -16.32 -18.96
N VAL A 121 9.70 -17.13 -18.16
CA VAL A 121 9.18 -16.77 -16.82
C VAL A 121 10.17 -16.00 -15.94
N PHE A 122 11.40 -16.50 -15.76
CA PHE A 122 12.36 -15.85 -14.86
C PHE A 122 12.97 -14.60 -15.46
N TYR A 123 13.17 -14.57 -16.78
CA TYR A 123 13.57 -13.36 -17.48
C TYR A 123 12.51 -12.26 -17.37
N ASN A 124 11.24 -12.59 -17.64
CA ASN A 124 10.13 -11.64 -17.54
C ASN A 124 9.93 -11.11 -16.12
N LEU A 125 10.11 -11.98 -15.11
CA LEU A 125 10.06 -11.57 -13.71
C LEU A 125 11.21 -10.63 -13.36
N TYR A 126 12.45 -10.96 -13.76
CA TYR A 126 13.61 -10.10 -13.58
C TYR A 126 13.42 -8.75 -14.28
N GLU A 127 12.97 -8.77 -15.54
CA GLU A 127 12.70 -7.57 -16.33
C GLU A 127 11.66 -6.69 -15.62
N THR A 128 10.53 -7.28 -15.20
CA THR A 128 9.48 -6.57 -14.45
C THR A 128 10.01 -5.92 -13.18
N ILE A 129 10.76 -6.67 -12.35
CA ILE A 129 11.35 -6.14 -11.12
C ILE A 129 12.29 -4.99 -11.45
N SER A 130 13.12 -5.14 -12.50
CA SER A 130 14.09 -4.14 -12.90
C SER A 130 13.46 -2.86 -13.48
N LEU A 131 12.31 -2.99 -14.15
CA LEU A 131 11.51 -1.87 -14.63
C LEU A 131 10.79 -1.17 -13.46
N LYS A 132 10.42 -1.90 -12.40
CA LYS A 132 9.83 -1.33 -11.19
C LYS A 132 10.84 -0.61 -10.27
N SER A 133 12.09 -1.04 -10.21
CA SER A 133 13.11 -0.53 -9.28
C SER A 133 13.97 0.63 -9.83
N GLY A 134 13.37 1.59 -10.54
CA GLY A 134 14.10 2.63 -11.28
C GLY A 134 14.80 3.70 -10.42
N ASN A 135 15.83 4.34 -10.99
CA ASN A 135 16.52 5.47 -10.39
C ASN A 135 15.83 6.78 -10.81
N SER A 136 15.77 7.78 -9.92
CA SER A 136 15.30 9.12 -10.28
C SER A 136 16.43 9.93 -10.93
N TYR A 137 16.35 10.17 -12.25
CA TYR A 137 17.25 11.04 -13.01
C TYR A 137 16.58 12.36 -13.38
N THR A 138 17.39 13.40 -13.66
CA THR A 138 16.91 14.57 -14.39
C THR A 138 16.67 14.20 -15.86
N LEU A 139 15.76 14.90 -16.55
CA LEU A 139 15.42 14.59 -17.95
C LEU A 139 16.66 14.58 -18.86
N THR A 140 17.53 15.58 -18.74
CA THR A 140 18.79 15.66 -19.50
C THR A 140 19.67 14.42 -19.29
N LYS A 141 19.77 13.93 -18.05
CA LYS A 141 20.57 12.74 -17.72
C LYS A 141 19.91 11.44 -18.17
N ALA A 142 18.57 11.38 -18.15
CA ALA A 142 17.84 10.23 -18.66
C ALA A 142 18.01 10.11 -20.17
N ILE A 143 17.86 11.23 -20.89
CA ILE A 143 18.05 11.30 -22.34
C ILE A 143 19.49 10.97 -22.74
N SER A 144 20.50 11.47 -22.02
CA SER A 144 21.92 11.20 -22.34
C SER A 144 22.32 9.72 -22.20
N LYS A 145 21.46 8.88 -21.62
CA LYS A 145 21.68 7.44 -21.49
C LYS A 145 21.08 6.64 -22.64
N LEU A 146 20.18 7.24 -23.44
CA LEU A 146 19.73 6.60 -24.66
C LEU A 146 20.90 6.52 -25.64
N PRO A 147 21.12 5.37 -26.31
CA PRO A 147 22.18 5.21 -27.29
C PRO A 147 21.73 5.76 -28.65
N LEU A 148 21.32 7.04 -28.65
CA LEU A 148 20.84 7.77 -29.81
C LEU A 148 21.71 9.01 -30.02
N GLN A 149 22.04 9.29 -31.28
CA GLN A 149 22.67 10.56 -31.62
C GLN A 149 21.63 11.67 -31.56
N LYS A 150 22.02 12.84 -31.02
CA LYS A 150 21.14 14.00 -30.86
C LYS A 150 19.86 13.72 -30.05
N ALA A 151 19.93 12.80 -29.07
CA ALA A 151 18.80 12.44 -28.22
C ALA A 151 18.18 13.65 -27.49
N GLU A 152 18.95 14.72 -27.28
CA GLU A 152 18.48 15.99 -26.72
C GLU A 152 17.43 16.71 -27.57
N LEU A 153 17.21 16.31 -28.83
CA LEU A 153 16.14 16.83 -29.68
C LEU A 153 14.75 16.28 -29.31
N LEU A 154 14.69 15.20 -28.53
CA LEU A 154 13.43 14.61 -28.04
C LEU A 154 12.73 15.49 -26.99
N THR A 155 13.44 16.46 -26.41
CA THR A 155 12.86 17.38 -25.42
C THR A 155 11.99 18.42 -26.10
N ASN A 156 10.87 18.76 -25.46
CA ASN A 156 10.01 19.86 -25.85
C ASN A 156 10.78 21.20 -25.79
N ARG A 157 11.24 21.67 -26.96
CA ARG A 157 11.81 23.00 -27.19
C ARG A 157 10.76 23.87 -27.89
N ASP A 158 11.06 25.14 -28.17
CA ASP A 158 10.20 25.95 -29.03
C ASP A 158 10.11 25.30 -30.42
N VAL A 159 9.07 24.49 -30.64
CA VAL A 159 8.79 23.79 -31.90
C VAL A 159 8.21 24.82 -32.87
N SER A 160 8.60 24.73 -34.14
CA SER A 160 7.90 25.39 -35.24
C SER A 160 6.97 24.39 -35.92
N ALA A 161 5.74 24.84 -36.21
CA ALA A 161 4.75 24.02 -36.92
C ALA A 161 3.82 24.88 -37.78
N SER A 162 3.42 24.37 -38.95
CA SER A 162 2.43 24.98 -39.84
C SER A 162 1.23 24.03 -40.02
N ALA A 163 0.02 24.60 -40.14
CA ALA A 163 -1.18 23.79 -40.30
C ALA A 163 -1.25 23.14 -41.69
N GLY A 164 -1.77 21.92 -41.71
CA GLY A 164 -2.11 21.15 -42.89
C GLY A 164 -3.62 20.88 -42.93
N ARG A 165 -4.00 19.63 -43.18
CA ARG A 165 -5.38 19.15 -43.25
C ARG A 165 -5.99 18.98 -41.86
N ASN A 166 -7.32 19.08 -41.76
CA ASN A 166 -8.04 18.66 -40.56
C ASN A 166 -7.82 17.16 -40.30
N ILE A 167 -7.90 16.74 -39.04
CA ILE A 167 -7.63 15.37 -38.63
C ILE A 167 -8.88 14.78 -37.97
N ILE A 168 -9.31 13.60 -38.41
CA ILE A 168 -10.18 12.70 -37.64
C ILE A 168 -9.37 11.43 -37.37
N PHE A 169 -9.06 11.16 -36.11
CA PHE A 169 -8.29 9.99 -35.69
C PHE A 169 -9.18 9.03 -34.90
N LEU A 170 -9.33 7.80 -35.38
CA LEU A 170 -10.14 6.75 -34.74
C LEU A 170 -9.26 5.63 -34.20
N SER A 171 -9.25 5.48 -32.88
CA SER A 171 -8.60 4.39 -32.16
C SER A 171 -9.59 3.25 -31.92
N LEU A 172 -9.34 2.08 -32.52
CA LEU A 172 -10.23 0.92 -32.43
C LEU A 172 -9.81 -0.02 -31.29
N GLU A 173 -10.64 -0.17 -30.26
CA GLU A 173 -10.36 -0.98 -29.06
C GLU A 173 -10.17 -2.46 -29.41
N SER A 174 -9.01 -3.04 -29.13
CA SER A 174 -8.73 -4.47 -29.29
C SER A 174 -9.04 -5.03 -30.70
N PHE A 175 -9.14 -4.19 -31.73
CA PHE A 175 -9.44 -4.59 -33.09
C PHE A 175 -8.17 -5.12 -33.77
N GLU A 176 -8.28 -6.07 -34.72
CA GLU A 176 -7.11 -6.65 -35.39
C GLU A 176 -7.29 -6.71 -36.90
N LYS A 177 -6.18 -6.58 -37.64
CA LYS A 177 -6.17 -6.62 -39.11
C LYS A 177 -6.71 -7.92 -39.70
N GLY A 178 -6.61 -9.04 -38.96
CA GLY A 178 -7.20 -10.32 -39.34
C GLY A 178 -8.71 -10.22 -39.59
N PHE A 179 -9.44 -9.35 -38.88
CA PHE A 179 -10.86 -9.14 -39.16
C PHE A 179 -11.12 -8.53 -40.54
N ILE A 180 -10.21 -7.70 -41.04
CA ILE A 180 -10.30 -7.12 -42.39
C ILE A 180 -9.85 -8.15 -43.44
N ASN A 181 -8.74 -8.84 -43.18
CA ASN A 181 -8.08 -9.69 -44.16
C ASN A 181 -8.74 -11.07 -44.32
N GLU A 182 -9.26 -11.64 -43.25
CA GLU A 182 -9.77 -13.03 -43.22
C GLU A 182 -11.29 -13.11 -43.00
N ARG A 183 -11.90 -12.07 -42.43
CA ARG A 183 -13.34 -12.00 -42.12
C ARG A 183 -14.06 -10.83 -42.81
N PRO A 184 -14.01 -10.73 -44.15
CA PRO A 184 -14.70 -9.67 -44.89
C PRO A 184 -16.23 -9.71 -44.73
N ASP A 185 -16.80 -10.81 -44.23
CA ASP A 185 -18.20 -10.93 -43.84
C ASP A 185 -18.57 -10.12 -42.58
N LEU A 186 -17.57 -9.78 -41.77
CA LEU A 186 -17.72 -8.93 -40.59
C LEU A 186 -17.37 -7.47 -40.88
N THR A 187 -16.50 -7.21 -41.85
CA THR A 187 -15.95 -5.86 -42.11
C THR A 187 -16.14 -5.36 -43.55
N PRO A 188 -17.35 -5.39 -44.13
CA PRO A 188 -17.57 -4.99 -45.51
C PRO A 188 -17.20 -3.52 -45.79
N HIS A 189 -17.45 -2.60 -44.87
CA HIS A 189 -17.16 -1.18 -45.07
C HIS A 189 -15.66 -0.88 -45.02
N LEU A 190 -14.94 -1.40 -44.02
CA LEU A 190 -13.49 -1.28 -43.93
C LEU A 190 -12.79 -1.94 -45.12
N ASN A 191 -13.30 -3.06 -45.62
CA ASN A 191 -12.79 -3.69 -46.84
C ASN A 191 -13.03 -2.84 -48.10
N GLN A 192 -14.13 -2.10 -48.17
CA GLN A 192 -14.35 -1.12 -49.22
C GLN A 192 -13.38 0.06 -49.09
N LEU A 193 -13.27 0.65 -47.90
CA LEU A 193 -12.37 1.77 -47.63
C LEU A 193 -10.90 1.40 -47.89
N LYS A 194 -10.48 0.19 -47.56
CA LYS A 194 -9.15 -0.35 -47.89
C LYS A 194 -8.84 -0.37 -49.40
N LYS A 195 -9.85 -0.47 -50.26
CA LYS A 195 -9.70 -0.39 -51.73
C LYS A 195 -9.69 1.05 -52.24
N GLU A 196 -10.40 1.94 -51.56
CA GLU A 196 -10.54 3.35 -51.93
C GLU A 196 -9.36 4.20 -51.43
N TYR A 197 -8.76 3.82 -50.31
CA TYR A 197 -7.77 4.59 -49.57
C TYR A 197 -6.51 3.78 -49.26
N HIS A 198 -5.64 4.31 -48.40
CA HIS A 198 -4.31 3.76 -48.15
C HIS A 198 -4.29 2.90 -46.89
N TYR A 199 -3.84 1.66 -47.02
CA TYR A 199 -3.79 0.69 -45.92
C TYR A 199 -2.35 0.20 -45.73
N TYR A 200 -1.89 0.22 -44.49
CA TYR A 200 -0.55 -0.20 -44.10
C TYR A 200 -0.60 -1.12 -42.88
N ASP A 201 0.28 -2.11 -42.85
CA ASP A 201 0.47 -2.92 -41.66
C ASP A 201 1.24 -2.12 -40.60
N LEU A 202 0.79 -2.23 -39.34
CA LEU A 202 1.42 -1.57 -38.21
C LEU A 202 1.89 -2.62 -37.21
N LEU A 203 3.19 -2.64 -36.92
CA LEU A 203 3.75 -3.59 -35.97
C LEU A 203 3.45 -3.16 -34.51
N PRO A 204 2.88 -4.03 -33.67
CA PRO A 204 2.70 -3.73 -32.26
C PRO A 204 4.06 -3.54 -31.58
N SER A 205 4.15 -2.58 -30.67
CA SER A 205 5.35 -2.25 -29.92
C SER A 205 5.18 -2.60 -28.44
N SER A 206 6.23 -3.16 -27.84
CA SER A 206 6.25 -3.40 -26.39
C SER A 206 6.10 -2.06 -25.65
N GLY A 207 5.19 -1.99 -24.68
CA GLY A 207 4.82 -0.75 -24.00
C GLY A 207 3.67 0.03 -24.67
N GLY A 208 2.98 -0.56 -25.65
CA GLY A 208 1.75 -0.04 -26.29
C GLY A 208 0.59 -1.05 -26.27
N GLY A 209 0.67 -2.08 -25.42
CA GLY A 209 -0.19 -3.27 -25.47
C GLY A 209 -1.48 -3.20 -24.63
N TRP A 210 -1.95 -1.99 -24.31
CA TRP A 210 -3.24 -1.68 -23.68
C TRP A 210 -3.65 -0.24 -24.05
N THR A 211 -4.95 0.10 -23.97
CA THR A 211 -5.54 1.35 -24.51
C THR A 211 -4.77 2.62 -24.14
N SER A 212 -4.55 2.89 -22.84
CA SER A 212 -3.88 4.12 -22.39
C SER A 212 -2.40 4.18 -22.77
N ALA A 213 -1.71 3.04 -22.85
CA ALA A 213 -0.35 2.99 -23.36
C ALA A 213 -0.28 3.22 -24.87
N SER A 214 -1.25 2.69 -25.62
CA SER A 214 -1.33 2.91 -27.06
C SER A 214 -1.62 4.38 -27.36
N ALA A 215 -2.57 5.01 -26.66
CA ALA A 215 -2.83 6.44 -26.80
C ALA A 215 -1.62 7.31 -26.43
N TYR A 216 -0.91 7.00 -25.33
CA TYR A 216 0.33 7.68 -24.97
C TYR A 216 1.40 7.56 -26.06
N MET A 217 1.60 6.34 -26.58
CA MET A 217 2.56 6.08 -27.64
C MET A 217 2.16 6.76 -28.95
N ALA A 218 0.86 6.79 -29.27
CA ALA A 218 0.33 7.45 -30.46
C ALA A 218 0.62 8.95 -30.44
N LEU A 219 0.49 9.59 -29.28
CA LEU A 219 0.65 11.04 -29.14
C LEU A 219 2.09 11.49 -28.86
N THR A 220 2.97 10.60 -28.37
CA THR A 220 4.33 10.98 -27.96
C THR A 220 5.45 10.22 -28.67
N GLY A 221 5.14 9.08 -29.31
CA GLY A 221 6.11 8.14 -29.87
C GLY A 221 6.88 7.35 -28.82
N MET A 222 6.63 7.57 -27.52
CA MET A 222 7.31 6.87 -26.42
C MET A 222 6.55 5.64 -25.95
N PRO A 223 7.22 4.48 -25.78
CA PRO A 223 6.62 3.33 -25.11
C PRO A 223 6.32 3.59 -23.64
N ALA A 224 5.14 3.20 -23.14
CA ALA A 224 4.64 3.54 -21.81
C ALA A 224 5.26 2.70 -20.66
N TYR A 225 6.57 2.83 -20.45
CA TYR A 225 7.25 2.30 -19.26
C TYR A 225 7.38 3.38 -18.18
N PHE A 226 6.85 3.15 -16.97
CA PHE A 226 6.79 4.18 -15.90
C PHE A 226 7.11 3.66 -14.49
N GLY A 227 7.62 2.42 -14.36
CA GLY A 227 7.97 1.83 -13.06
C GLY A 227 6.75 1.60 -12.17
N ASN A 228 6.84 1.88 -10.86
CA ASN A 228 5.80 1.57 -9.86
C ASN A 228 4.55 2.49 -9.89
N LYS A 229 4.22 3.12 -11.02
CA LYS A 229 3.11 4.10 -11.12
C LYS A 229 1.75 3.53 -11.56
N TYR A 230 1.64 2.22 -11.83
CA TYR A 230 0.37 1.46 -11.91
C TYR A 230 -0.63 1.93 -12.99
N ASN A 231 -1.92 1.53 -12.96
CA ASN A 231 -2.92 1.99 -13.97
C ASN A 231 -3.25 3.48 -13.84
N ASP A 232 -2.72 4.12 -12.80
CA ASP A 232 -2.90 5.51 -12.53
C ASP A 232 -1.71 6.34 -13.06
N ILE A 233 -0.87 5.79 -13.96
CA ILE A 233 0.36 6.44 -14.46
C ILE A 233 0.12 7.90 -14.84
N PHE A 234 -0.98 8.16 -15.55
CA PHE A 234 -1.30 9.46 -16.10
C PHE A 234 -2.24 10.30 -15.24
N GLN A 235 -2.82 9.74 -14.17
CA GLN A 235 -3.61 10.56 -13.25
C GLN A 235 -2.73 11.69 -12.69
N GLY A 236 -3.31 12.88 -12.58
CA GLY A 236 -2.64 14.10 -12.17
C GLY A 236 -1.54 14.59 -13.11
N SER A 237 -1.46 14.11 -14.35
CA SER A 237 -0.54 14.67 -15.35
C SER A 237 -0.81 16.17 -15.52
N ASN A 238 0.26 16.95 -15.69
CA ASN A 238 0.14 18.38 -15.97
C ASN A 238 1.13 18.87 -17.02
N LYS A 239 2.31 18.25 -17.11
CA LYS A 239 3.29 18.63 -18.11
C LYS A 239 4.08 17.42 -18.57
N ILE A 240 4.24 17.30 -19.88
CA ILE A 240 5.12 16.33 -20.53
C ILE A 240 6.24 17.13 -21.23
N GLN A 241 7.48 16.83 -20.89
CA GLN A 241 8.66 17.61 -21.33
C GLN A 241 9.38 17.02 -22.56
N ILE A 242 8.74 16.06 -23.24
CA ILE A 242 9.19 15.51 -24.53
C ILE A 242 8.27 16.02 -25.64
N ASN A 243 8.78 16.03 -26.88
CA ASN A 243 7.97 16.34 -28.05
C ASN A 243 6.76 15.40 -28.13
N ASN A 244 5.62 15.96 -28.51
CA ASN A 244 4.34 15.26 -28.61
C ASN A 244 3.46 15.97 -29.65
N ILE A 245 2.52 15.24 -30.25
CA ILE A 245 1.59 15.76 -31.28
C ILE A 245 0.81 16.96 -30.75
N GLY A 246 0.39 16.93 -29.49
CA GLY A 246 -0.38 18.01 -28.85
C GLY A 246 0.27 19.38 -29.02
N ASN A 247 1.55 19.49 -28.65
CA ASN A 247 2.30 20.73 -28.78
C ASN A 247 2.49 21.16 -30.24
N VAL A 248 2.68 20.20 -31.15
CA VAL A 248 2.81 20.48 -32.59
C VAL A 248 1.51 21.06 -33.14
N LEU A 249 0.38 20.41 -32.86
CA LEU A 249 -0.95 20.84 -33.27
C LEU A 249 -1.36 22.18 -32.65
N GLU A 250 -1.06 22.39 -31.37
CA GLU A 250 -1.29 23.67 -30.70
C GLU A 250 -0.50 24.79 -31.37
N THR A 251 0.79 24.56 -31.66
CA THR A 251 1.67 25.52 -32.36
C THR A 251 1.15 25.82 -33.77
N ALA A 252 0.65 24.81 -34.48
CA ALA A 252 0.03 24.96 -35.79
C ALA A 252 -1.39 25.58 -35.73
N GLY A 253 -1.95 25.81 -34.54
CA GLY A 253 -3.21 26.55 -34.36
C GLY A 253 -4.50 25.72 -34.37
N TYR A 254 -4.39 24.39 -34.28
CA TYR A 254 -5.52 23.47 -34.33
C TYR A 254 -6.50 23.60 -33.14
N ASP A 255 -7.80 23.41 -33.41
CA ASP A 255 -8.83 23.12 -32.40
C ASP A 255 -8.82 21.61 -32.12
N MET A 256 -8.30 21.22 -30.95
CA MET A 256 -8.08 19.82 -30.59
C MET A 256 -9.19 19.29 -29.68
N GLN A 257 -9.90 18.26 -30.13
CA GLN A 257 -10.92 17.55 -29.35
C GLN A 257 -10.60 16.06 -29.26
N TYR A 258 -10.94 15.45 -28.12
CA TYR A 258 -10.85 14.00 -27.92
C TYR A 258 -12.16 13.46 -27.38
N LEU A 259 -12.79 12.51 -28.08
CA LEU A 259 -14.04 11.86 -27.67
C LEU A 259 -13.77 10.46 -27.14
N ILE A 260 -14.26 10.13 -25.95
CA ILE A 260 -14.09 8.80 -25.36
C ILE A 260 -15.31 8.41 -24.54
N ALA A 261 -15.63 7.12 -24.49
CA ALA A 261 -16.80 6.61 -23.78
C ALA A 261 -16.82 7.00 -22.29
N ASN A 262 -15.67 6.93 -21.62
CA ASN A 262 -15.46 7.34 -20.22
C ASN A 262 -14.03 7.90 -20.04
N LYS A 263 -13.91 9.21 -19.81
CA LYS A 263 -12.59 9.88 -19.72
C LYS A 263 -11.88 9.70 -18.38
N ASP A 264 -12.61 9.36 -17.31
CA ASP A 264 -12.05 9.26 -15.95
C ASP A 264 -11.34 7.92 -15.70
N PHE A 265 -11.46 6.97 -16.62
CA PHE A 265 -10.79 5.68 -16.53
C PHE A 265 -9.29 5.76 -16.89
N SER A 266 -8.45 5.02 -16.14
CA SER A 266 -6.99 4.88 -16.37
C SER A 266 -6.17 6.19 -16.47
N GLY A 267 -6.70 7.32 -16.00
CA GLY A 267 -6.02 8.63 -16.10
C GLY A 267 -6.02 9.23 -17.52
N MET A 268 -6.90 8.76 -18.40
CA MET A 268 -6.98 9.21 -19.80
C MET A 268 -7.25 10.71 -19.92
N LYS A 269 -8.24 11.24 -19.18
CA LYS A 269 -8.55 12.67 -19.14
C LYS A 269 -7.30 13.52 -18.89
N ASP A 270 -6.60 13.25 -17.79
CA ASP A 270 -5.44 14.05 -17.39
C ASP A 270 -4.28 13.95 -18.40
N MET A 271 -4.06 12.76 -18.98
CA MET A 271 -3.05 12.58 -20.04
C MET A 271 -3.36 13.44 -21.26
N LEU A 272 -4.59 13.34 -21.76
CA LEU A 272 -5.03 13.98 -23.01
C LEU A 272 -5.13 15.50 -22.85
N GLU A 273 -5.64 15.98 -21.71
CA GLU A 273 -5.66 17.41 -21.38
C GLU A 273 -4.22 17.96 -21.22
N THR A 274 -3.29 17.20 -20.63
CA THR A 274 -1.86 17.57 -20.57
C THR A 274 -1.23 17.70 -21.95
N LEU A 275 -1.77 16.97 -22.94
CA LEU A 275 -1.37 17.03 -24.34
C LEU A 275 -2.22 18.02 -25.15
N GLY A 276 -2.98 18.91 -24.49
CA GLY A 276 -3.68 20.03 -25.12
C GLY A 276 -5.08 19.72 -25.67
N PHE A 277 -5.60 18.50 -25.52
CA PHE A 277 -6.92 18.15 -26.02
C PHE A 277 -8.06 18.62 -25.10
N ASN A 278 -9.16 19.08 -25.71
CA ASN A 278 -10.45 19.19 -25.03
C ASN A 278 -11.15 17.83 -25.00
N VAL A 279 -11.20 17.17 -23.84
CA VAL A 279 -11.71 15.79 -23.71
C VAL A 279 -13.19 15.76 -23.35
N LYS A 280 -14.02 15.17 -24.22
CA LYS A 280 -15.46 14.99 -24.04
C LYS A 280 -15.83 13.52 -23.89
N SER A 281 -16.81 13.25 -23.05
CA SER A 281 -17.31 11.93 -22.70
C SER A 281 -18.79 12.00 -22.30
N GLU A 282 -19.34 10.95 -21.68
CA GLU A 282 -20.77 10.76 -21.48
C GLU A 282 -21.51 11.94 -20.82
N ASP A 283 -20.85 12.65 -19.91
CA ASP A 283 -21.45 13.78 -19.17
C ASP A 283 -21.32 15.12 -19.89
N ASP A 284 -20.41 15.23 -20.86
CA ASP A 284 -20.11 16.48 -21.58
C ASP A 284 -20.98 16.68 -22.82
N PHE A 285 -21.53 15.59 -23.38
CA PHE A 285 -22.39 15.66 -24.56
C PHE A 285 -23.73 16.35 -24.25
N GLU A 286 -24.25 17.12 -25.21
CA GLU A 286 -25.58 17.73 -25.09
C GLU A 286 -26.67 16.67 -25.02
N THR A 287 -26.53 15.63 -25.85
CA THR A 287 -27.42 14.47 -25.85
C THR A 287 -27.05 13.56 -24.68
N LYS A 288 -28.04 13.09 -23.93
CA LYS A 288 -27.83 12.16 -22.81
C LYS A 288 -28.17 10.74 -23.23
N TYR A 289 -27.16 9.88 -23.17
CA TYR A 289 -27.22 8.48 -23.56
C TYR A 289 -27.32 7.55 -22.35
N GLU A 290 -27.64 6.28 -22.60
CA GLU A 290 -27.58 5.24 -21.59
C GLU A 290 -26.13 5.00 -21.17
N LYS A 291 -25.90 4.89 -19.86
CA LYS A 291 -24.57 4.60 -19.31
C LYS A 291 -24.39 3.10 -19.09
N ILE A 292 -23.34 2.55 -19.67
CA ILE A 292 -22.82 1.22 -19.42
C ILE A 292 -21.60 1.28 -18.49
N PRO A 293 -21.11 0.15 -17.93
CA PRO A 293 -19.94 0.14 -17.05
C PRO A 293 -18.70 0.85 -17.63
N TRP A 294 -18.59 0.90 -18.97
CA TRP A 294 -17.49 1.52 -19.70
C TRP A 294 -17.78 2.92 -20.26
N GLY A 295 -18.89 3.55 -19.85
CA GLY A 295 -19.30 4.88 -20.34
C GLY A 295 -20.53 4.82 -21.22
N ILE A 296 -20.40 5.15 -22.50
CA ILE A 296 -21.46 4.99 -23.53
C ILE A 296 -21.08 3.93 -24.56
N HIS A 297 -22.07 3.42 -25.28
CA HIS A 297 -21.82 2.53 -26.42
C HIS A 297 -21.23 3.31 -27.60
N ASP A 298 -20.48 2.62 -28.47
CA ASP A 298 -19.90 3.26 -29.65
C ASP A 298 -20.95 3.78 -30.62
N LYS A 299 -22.16 3.22 -30.64
CA LYS A 299 -23.26 3.77 -31.42
C LYS A 299 -23.46 5.27 -31.12
N ASP A 300 -23.43 5.60 -29.84
CA ASP A 300 -23.65 6.95 -29.35
C ASP A 300 -22.37 7.80 -29.50
N LEU A 301 -21.19 7.19 -29.32
CA LEU A 301 -19.91 7.87 -29.57
C LEU A 301 -19.77 8.31 -31.04
N PHE A 302 -20.14 7.45 -32.00
CA PHE A 302 -20.08 7.79 -33.42
C PHE A 302 -21.11 8.86 -33.82
N ASP A 303 -22.29 8.86 -33.20
CA ASP A 303 -23.26 9.95 -33.37
C ASP A 303 -22.66 11.30 -32.92
N GLU A 304 -21.86 11.32 -31.84
CA GLU A 304 -21.16 12.52 -31.37
C GLU A 304 -19.92 12.88 -32.23
N ILE A 305 -19.16 11.88 -32.72
CA ILE A 305 -18.06 12.10 -33.68
C ILE A 305 -18.59 12.84 -34.92
N GLU A 306 -19.72 12.40 -35.48
CA GLU A 306 -20.34 13.02 -36.65
C GLU A 306 -20.73 14.48 -36.36
N LYS A 307 -21.43 14.73 -35.25
CA LYS A 307 -21.86 16.08 -34.85
C LYS A 307 -20.68 17.02 -34.65
N GLU A 308 -19.65 16.59 -33.92
CA GLU A 308 -18.47 17.40 -33.64
C GLU A 308 -17.64 17.66 -34.89
N ALA A 309 -17.48 16.66 -35.77
CA ALA A 309 -16.78 16.84 -37.04
C ALA A 309 -17.46 17.91 -37.92
N ILE A 310 -18.80 17.87 -38.04
CA ILE A 310 -19.57 18.88 -38.78
C ILE A 310 -19.41 20.25 -38.10
N ALA A 311 -19.63 20.36 -36.80
CA ALA A 311 -19.55 21.63 -36.07
C ALA A 311 -18.14 22.24 -36.11
N LEU A 312 -17.09 21.43 -36.06
CA LEU A 312 -15.71 21.89 -36.19
C LEU A 312 -15.40 22.36 -37.63
N SER A 313 -15.93 21.66 -38.64
CA SER A 313 -15.72 22.02 -40.04
C SER A 313 -16.33 23.36 -40.44
N GLU A 314 -17.33 23.84 -39.70
CA GLU A 314 -17.96 25.15 -39.91
C GLU A 314 -17.10 26.32 -39.36
N LYS A 315 -16.03 26.03 -38.60
CA LYS A 315 -15.13 27.05 -38.05
C LYS A 315 -13.98 27.37 -39.02
N GLU A 316 -13.45 28.57 -38.94
CA GLU A 316 -12.29 29.02 -39.75
C GLU A 316 -10.93 28.53 -39.22
N ARG A 317 -10.89 27.56 -38.29
CA ARG A 317 -9.66 27.03 -37.70
C ARG A 317 -9.47 25.57 -38.07
N PRO A 318 -8.24 25.10 -38.35
CA PRO A 318 -8.00 23.68 -38.55
C PRO A 318 -8.35 22.92 -37.27
N PHE A 319 -8.83 21.68 -37.38
CA PHE A 319 -9.23 20.88 -36.23
C PHE A 319 -8.61 19.50 -36.20
N ALA A 320 -8.46 18.95 -35.00
CA ALA A 320 -8.03 17.58 -34.77
C ALA A 320 -9.02 16.91 -33.82
N LEU A 321 -9.84 16.02 -34.35
CA LEU A 321 -10.84 15.25 -33.63
C LEU A 321 -10.37 13.81 -33.45
N PHE A 322 -9.94 13.48 -32.25
CA PHE A 322 -9.50 12.12 -31.89
C PHE A 322 -10.65 11.40 -31.18
N ALA A 323 -10.79 10.09 -31.38
CA ALA A 323 -11.76 9.29 -30.65
C ALA A 323 -11.27 7.87 -30.36
N SER A 324 -11.67 7.31 -29.22
CA SER A 324 -11.43 5.91 -28.84
C SER A 324 -12.73 5.16 -28.63
N THR A 325 -12.88 4.05 -29.35
CA THR A 325 -14.01 3.13 -29.27
C THR A 325 -13.90 2.16 -28.08
N ILE A 326 -14.95 1.36 -27.81
CA ILE A 326 -14.96 0.37 -26.73
C ILE A 326 -15.70 -0.94 -27.06
N SER A 327 -16.45 -1.02 -28.17
CA SER A 327 -17.36 -2.14 -28.46
C SER A 327 -16.69 -3.50 -28.54
N THR A 328 -15.42 -3.56 -28.93
CA THR A 328 -14.66 -4.81 -29.13
C THR A 328 -13.79 -5.16 -27.92
N HIS A 329 -14.06 -4.57 -26.75
CA HIS A 329 -13.35 -4.83 -25.50
C HIS A 329 -13.50 -6.30 -25.03
N TYR A 330 -12.44 -6.84 -24.40
CA TYR A 330 -12.44 -8.18 -23.78
C TYR A 330 -13.52 -8.31 -22.68
N PRO A 331 -14.19 -9.47 -22.49
CA PRO A 331 -13.89 -10.79 -23.08
C PRO A 331 -14.61 -11.20 -24.37
N ASP A 332 -15.76 -10.62 -24.71
CA ASP A 332 -16.54 -11.02 -25.90
C ASP A 332 -17.19 -9.78 -26.57
N GLY A 333 -16.59 -8.60 -26.42
CA GLY A 333 -17.19 -7.33 -26.85
C GLY A 333 -18.26 -6.83 -25.87
N ILE A 334 -18.70 -5.58 -26.09
CA ILE A 334 -19.77 -4.93 -25.33
C ILE A 334 -21.02 -4.91 -26.20
N TYR A 335 -21.85 -5.94 -26.03
CA TYR A 335 -23.05 -6.13 -26.84
C TYR A 335 -24.01 -4.93 -26.80
N ASP A 336 -24.48 -4.49 -27.97
CA ASP A 336 -25.50 -3.45 -28.11
C ASP A 336 -26.69 -3.97 -28.93
N SER A 337 -27.77 -4.34 -28.24
CA SER A 337 -28.99 -4.87 -28.87
C SER A 337 -29.65 -3.94 -29.88
N ARG A 338 -29.37 -2.63 -29.84
CA ARG A 338 -29.92 -1.67 -30.82
C ARG A 338 -29.43 -1.96 -32.24
N MET A 339 -28.28 -2.59 -32.36
CA MET A 339 -27.67 -2.96 -33.65
C MET A 339 -28.30 -4.19 -34.31
N GLU A 340 -29.14 -4.96 -33.61
CA GLU A 340 -29.82 -6.14 -34.18
C GLU A 340 -30.73 -5.78 -35.36
N SER A 341 -31.20 -4.53 -35.40
CA SER A 341 -32.03 -4.01 -36.50
C SER A 341 -31.23 -3.66 -37.76
N LEU A 342 -29.91 -3.48 -37.63
CA LEU A 342 -29.00 -3.03 -38.69
C LEU A 342 -28.03 -4.13 -39.14
N ILE A 343 -27.75 -5.09 -38.25
CA ILE A 343 -26.71 -6.10 -38.41
C ILE A 343 -27.32 -7.48 -38.20
N ALA A 344 -27.06 -8.39 -39.14
CA ALA A 344 -27.49 -9.77 -39.03
C ALA A 344 -26.81 -10.47 -37.84
N PRO A 345 -27.49 -11.40 -37.15
CA PRO A 345 -26.89 -12.19 -36.07
C PRO A 345 -25.55 -12.83 -36.47
N LYS A 346 -24.59 -12.85 -35.53
CA LYS A 346 -23.26 -13.45 -35.71
C LYS A 346 -23.04 -14.62 -34.74
N ASN A 347 -21.90 -15.31 -34.84
CA ASN A 347 -21.66 -16.53 -34.06
C ASN A 347 -21.25 -16.26 -32.60
N SER A 348 -20.82 -15.04 -32.29
CA SER A 348 -20.53 -14.58 -30.92
C SER A 348 -20.85 -13.09 -30.78
N GLU A 349 -20.87 -12.60 -29.55
CA GLU A 349 -21.04 -11.17 -29.27
C GLU A 349 -19.86 -10.37 -29.84
N LEU A 350 -18.63 -10.90 -29.80
CA LEU A 350 -17.47 -10.22 -30.36
C LEU A 350 -17.58 -10.06 -31.88
N GLU A 351 -17.98 -11.11 -32.61
CA GLU A 351 -18.19 -10.99 -34.07
C GLU A 351 -19.27 -9.95 -34.39
N PHE A 352 -20.33 -9.92 -33.58
CA PHE A 352 -21.42 -8.96 -33.73
C PHE A 352 -20.93 -7.53 -33.51
N MET A 353 -20.13 -7.29 -32.46
CA MET A 353 -19.60 -5.97 -32.17
C MET A 353 -18.49 -5.53 -33.14
N VAL A 354 -17.69 -6.45 -33.69
CA VAL A 354 -16.78 -6.16 -34.82
C VAL A 354 -17.56 -5.65 -36.03
N ALA A 355 -18.68 -6.30 -36.37
CA ALA A 355 -19.55 -5.84 -37.46
C ALA A 355 -20.24 -4.50 -37.15
N ALA A 356 -20.55 -4.24 -35.88
CA ALA A 356 -21.09 -2.95 -35.45
C ALA A 356 -20.11 -1.80 -35.63
N VAL A 357 -18.86 -1.99 -35.21
CA VAL A 357 -17.79 -0.99 -35.41
C VAL A 357 -17.57 -0.71 -36.90
N ASP A 358 -17.54 -1.75 -37.75
CA ASP A 358 -17.44 -1.59 -39.20
C ASP A 358 -18.60 -0.76 -39.78
N TYR A 359 -19.84 -1.06 -39.34
CA TYR A 359 -21.03 -0.31 -39.75
C TYR A 359 -20.94 1.17 -39.36
N TYR A 360 -20.53 1.49 -38.13
CA TYR A 360 -20.41 2.88 -37.68
C TYR A 360 -19.37 3.66 -38.49
N ILE A 361 -18.23 3.05 -38.80
CA ILE A 361 -17.20 3.64 -39.66
C ILE A 361 -17.76 3.88 -41.07
N GLY A 362 -18.50 2.92 -41.63
CA GLY A 362 -19.16 3.07 -42.92
C GLY A 362 -20.16 4.23 -42.95
N ASN A 363 -20.95 4.39 -41.90
CA ASN A 363 -21.89 5.50 -41.76
C ASN A 363 -21.16 6.85 -41.66
N LEU A 364 -20.13 6.94 -40.81
CA LEU A 364 -19.32 8.16 -40.68
C LEU A 364 -18.73 8.59 -42.03
N PHE A 365 -18.10 7.67 -42.77
CA PHE A 365 -17.55 7.99 -44.10
C PHE A 365 -18.64 8.41 -45.09
N SER A 366 -19.83 7.83 -45.01
CA SER A 366 -20.96 8.23 -45.86
C SER A 366 -21.37 9.67 -45.56
N THR A 367 -21.50 10.05 -44.29
CA THR A 367 -21.79 11.43 -43.91
C THR A 367 -20.67 12.40 -44.32
N LEU A 368 -19.41 12.06 -44.05
CA LEU A 368 -18.27 12.92 -44.41
C LEU A 368 -18.19 13.15 -45.94
N LYS A 369 -18.53 12.14 -46.75
CA LYS A 369 -18.65 12.26 -48.21
C LYS A 369 -19.83 13.14 -48.61
N GLU A 370 -21.02 12.92 -48.05
CA GLU A 370 -22.22 13.71 -48.34
C GLU A 370 -22.01 15.20 -48.05
N LYS A 371 -21.29 15.51 -46.96
CA LYS A 371 -20.95 16.87 -46.54
C LYS A 371 -19.69 17.44 -47.21
N ASN A 372 -19.03 16.69 -48.11
CA ASN A 372 -17.78 17.06 -48.77
C ASN A 372 -16.62 17.40 -47.80
N LEU A 373 -16.57 16.79 -46.61
CA LEU A 373 -15.56 17.10 -45.60
C LEU A 373 -14.20 16.44 -45.84
N LEU A 374 -14.16 15.36 -46.62
CA LEU A 374 -12.94 14.61 -46.92
C LEU A 374 -11.96 15.35 -47.85
N GLU A 375 -12.37 16.45 -48.49
CA GLU A 375 -11.46 17.26 -49.33
C GLU A 375 -10.34 17.91 -48.51
N ASN A 376 -10.69 18.39 -47.31
CA ASN A 376 -9.78 19.11 -46.41
C ASN A 376 -9.60 18.41 -45.04
N THR A 377 -10.07 17.17 -44.90
CA THR A 377 -9.96 16.38 -43.67
C THR A 377 -9.37 15.02 -44.00
N THR A 378 -8.30 14.64 -43.30
CA THR A 378 -7.80 13.26 -43.34
C THR A 378 -8.39 12.45 -42.20
N VAL A 379 -8.87 11.25 -42.51
CA VAL A 379 -9.35 10.27 -41.53
C VAL A 379 -8.30 9.18 -41.38
N ILE A 380 -7.88 8.92 -40.15
CA ILE A 380 -6.86 7.93 -39.78
C ILE A 380 -7.52 6.92 -38.84
N ILE A 381 -7.55 5.64 -39.22
CA ILE A 381 -8.12 4.55 -38.43
C ILE A 381 -6.99 3.60 -38.03
N VAL A 382 -6.86 3.38 -36.72
CA VAL A 382 -5.79 2.56 -36.15
C VAL A 382 -6.34 1.75 -34.99
N PRO A 383 -6.12 0.43 -34.92
CA PRO A 383 -6.39 -0.31 -33.69
C PRO A 383 -5.39 0.03 -32.59
N ASP A 384 -5.87 0.13 -31.35
CA ASP A 384 -5.03 0.51 -30.23
C ASP A 384 -4.05 -0.61 -29.83
N HIS A 385 -4.52 -1.85 -29.72
CA HIS A 385 -3.73 -3.03 -29.43
C HIS A 385 -4.43 -4.31 -29.89
N GLN A 386 -3.70 -5.42 -29.83
CA GLN A 386 -4.28 -6.73 -30.11
C GLN A 386 -5.23 -7.16 -28.99
N PHE A 387 -6.23 -7.98 -29.34
CA PHE A 387 -7.20 -8.51 -28.39
C PHE A 387 -6.50 -9.27 -27.26
N MET A 388 -6.88 -8.93 -26.02
CA MET A 388 -6.30 -9.51 -24.82
C MET A 388 -6.95 -10.86 -24.49
N GLY A 389 -6.18 -11.83 -24.05
CA GLY A 389 -6.71 -13.13 -23.62
C GLY A 389 -7.05 -14.08 -24.78
N LYS A 390 -7.87 -15.09 -24.48
CA LYS A 390 -8.31 -16.11 -25.45
C LYS A 390 -9.76 -15.92 -25.82
N HIS A 391 -10.04 -15.99 -27.11
CA HIS A 391 -11.39 -16.01 -27.65
C HIS A 391 -11.38 -16.82 -28.94
N LYS A 392 -12.39 -17.66 -29.16
CA LYS A 392 -12.40 -18.60 -30.29
C LYS A 392 -12.16 -17.90 -31.63
N VAL A 393 -12.85 -16.78 -31.85
CA VAL A 393 -12.75 -16.01 -33.09
C VAL A 393 -11.35 -15.42 -33.28
N ILE A 394 -10.70 -15.00 -32.19
CA ILE A 394 -9.34 -14.44 -32.23
C ILE A 394 -8.30 -15.55 -32.44
N ASP A 395 -8.51 -16.71 -31.83
CA ASP A 395 -7.65 -17.89 -31.99
C ASP A 395 -7.72 -18.47 -33.41
N ASP A 396 -8.84 -18.25 -34.11
CA ASP A 396 -9.05 -18.66 -35.50
C ASP A 396 -8.44 -17.67 -36.54
N LEU A 397 -7.97 -16.47 -36.12
CA LEU A 397 -7.28 -15.52 -37.01
C LEU A 397 -5.79 -15.89 -37.19
N GLU A 398 -5.34 -16.02 -38.44
CA GLU A 398 -3.93 -16.29 -38.75
C GLU A 398 -3.10 -14.99 -38.82
N ASP A 399 -3.66 -13.90 -39.34
CA ASP A 399 -3.01 -12.60 -39.56
C ASP A 399 -3.33 -11.59 -38.45
N ARG A 400 -2.99 -11.97 -37.22
CA ARG A 400 -3.10 -11.10 -36.04
C ARG A 400 -2.13 -9.92 -36.12
N GLY A 401 -2.60 -8.71 -35.83
CA GLY A 401 -1.78 -7.50 -35.87
C GLY A 401 -2.58 -6.20 -35.96
N LEU A 402 -1.88 -5.08 -36.02
CA LEU A 402 -2.47 -3.74 -36.13
C LEU A 402 -2.33 -3.22 -37.56
N PHE A 403 -3.04 -2.15 -37.88
CA PHE A 403 -2.98 -1.50 -39.18
C PHE A 403 -3.15 0.02 -39.06
N VAL A 404 -2.82 0.73 -40.13
CA VAL A 404 -3.23 2.11 -40.36
C VAL A 404 -4.02 2.13 -41.66
N LEU A 405 -5.24 2.66 -41.60
CA LEU A 405 -6.03 3.00 -42.78
C LEU A 405 -6.21 4.52 -42.80
N SER A 406 -5.73 5.18 -43.85
CA SER A 406 -5.74 6.64 -43.97
C SER A 406 -6.26 7.11 -45.31
N THR A 407 -7.02 8.20 -45.32
CA THR A 407 -7.55 8.79 -46.57
C THR A 407 -6.49 9.49 -47.43
N THR A 408 -5.34 9.80 -46.85
CA THR A 408 -4.15 10.33 -47.53
C THR A 408 -2.97 9.37 -47.33
N PRO A 409 -2.05 9.26 -48.30
CA PRO A 409 -0.93 8.33 -48.23
C PRO A 409 0.12 8.77 -47.19
N ILE A 410 0.86 7.79 -46.67
CA ILE A 410 2.13 7.98 -45.94
C ILE A 410 3.26 7.98 -46.98
N ASP A 411 4.27 8.84 -46.83
CA ASP A 411 5.41 8.93 -47.76
C ASP A 411 6.15 7.58 -47.90
N GLU A 412 6.41 7.17 -49.14
CA GLU A 412 6.83 5.81 -49.50
C GLU A 412 8.16 5.39 -48.86
N MET A 413 9.05 6.35 -48.55
CA MET A 413 10.36 6.07 -47.93
C MET A 413 10.26 5.56 -46.48
N GLU A 414 9.15 5.80 -45.77
CA GLU A 414 8.97 5.45 -44.36
C GLU A 414 8.17 4.16 -44.11
N THR A 415 7.55 3.59 -45.16
CA THR A 415 6.49 2.56 -45.04
C THR A 415 6.96 1.14 -44.65
N LYS A 416 8.25 0.79 -44.83
CA LYS A 416 8.69 -0.63 -44.73
C LYS A 416 8.80 -1.20 -43.31
N ASN A 417 8.66 -0.37 -42.26
CA ASN A 417 8.76 -0.82 -40.86
C ASN A 417 7.92 0.06 -39.92
N LEU A 418 6.68 0.36 -40.29
CA LEU A 418 5.78 1.10 -39.40
C LEU A 418 5.51 0.28 -38.14
N SER A 419 5.63 0.94 -36.99
CA SER A 419 5.34 0.35 -35.69
C SER A 419 4.61 1.38 -34.84
N GLN A 420 3.99 0.99 -33.73
CA GLN A 420 3.22 1.95 -32.92
C GLN A 420 4.04 3.17 -32.45
N VAL A 421 5.37 3.06 -32.31
CA VAL A 421 6.22 4.23 -31.99
C VAL A 421 6.32 5.27 -33.12
N SER A 422 5.94 4.91 -34.34
CA SER A 422 5.90 5.77 -35.53
C SER A 422 4.64 6.62 -35.64
N MET A 423 3.67 6.42 -34.75
CA MET A 423 2.36 7.06 -34.86
C MET A 423 2.38 8.59 -34.91
N PRO A 424 3.24 9.32 -34.16
CA PRO A 424 3.36 10.76 -34.34
C PRO A 424 3.70 11.16 -35.76
N ASN A 425 4.73 10.55 -36.35
CA ASN A 425 5.15 10.86 -37.72
C ASN A 425 4.06 10.49 -38.72
N ILE A 426 3.38 9.35 -38.53
CA ILE A 426 2.26 8.94 -39.38
C ILE A 426 1.16 9.99 -39.36
N VAL A 427 0.74 10.47 -38.18
CA VAL A 427 -0.32 11.48 -38.07
C VAL A 427 0.09 12.80 -38.72
N LEU A 428 1.32 13.25 -38.49
CA LEU A 428 1.82 14.52 -39.04
C LEU A 428 1.99 14.48 -40.57
N ASP A 429 2.54 13.38 -41.10
CA ASP A 429 2.75 13.17 -42.54
C ASP A 429 1.41 13.10 -43.28
N VAL A 430 0.50 12.24 -42.81
CA VAL A 430 -0.83 12.05 -43.41
C VAL A 430 -1.67 13.34 -43.36
N ALA A 431 -1.46 14.19 -42.35
CA ALA A 431 -2.11 15.49 -42.22
C ALA A 431 -1.39 16.64 -42.94
N ASP A 432 -0.23 16.40 -43.56
CA ASP A 432 0.60 17.41 -44.23
C ASP A 432 0.98 18.57 -43.28
N ILE A 433 1.37 18.24 -42.04
CA ILE A 433 1.81 19.19 -41.03
C ILE A 433 3.33 19.29 -41.08
N GLU A 434 3.85 20.47 -41.43
CA GLU A 434 5.29 20.71 -41.37
C GLU A 434 5.69 21.07 -39.94
N THR A 435 6.74 20.42 -39.43
CA THR A 435 7.29 20.74 -38.10
C THR A 435 8.77 20.38 -38.00
N ASP A 436 9.48 21.05 -37.08
CA ASP A 436 10.85 20.68 -36.68
C ASP A 436 10.90 19.79 -35.43
N ALA A 437 9.74 19.35 -34.91
CA ALA A 437 9.66 18.42 -33.80
C ALA A 437 10.31 17.07 -34.17
N VAL A 438 11.11 16.53 -33.25
CA VAL A 438 11.80 15.24 -33.41
C VAL A 438 11.24 14.24 -32.41
N PHE A 439 10.73 13.12 -32.90
CA PHE A 439 10.21 12.01 -32.13
C PHE A 439 11.24 10.89 -31.98
N LEU A 440 10.91 9.91 -31.13
CA LEU A 440 11.80 8.77 -30.89
C LEU A 440 12.13 8.02 -32.18
N ASP A 441 11.13 7.89 -33.06
CA ASP A 441 11.25 7.18 -34.32
C ASP A 441 12.34 7.76 -35.24
N ASP A 442 12.39 9.08 -35.38
CA ASP A 442 13.34 9.81 -36.23
C ASP A 442 14.81 9.51 -35.91
N LEU A 443 15.08 9.16 -34.66
CA LEU A 443 16.44 8.96 -34.16
C LEU A 443 16.88 7.50 -34.20
N ILE A 444 15.95 6.55 -34.32
CA ILE A 444 16.28 5.12 -34.29
C ILE A 444 16.83 4.67 -35.65
N GLN A 445 18.07 4.19 -35.65
CA GLN A 445 18.63 3.50 -36.80
C GLN A 445 18.30 2.00 -36.74
N GLY A 446 17.60 1.49 -37.76
CA GLY A 446 17.29 0.06 -37.89
C GLY A 446 15.92 -0.34 -37.35
N ASN A 447 15.83 -1.48 -36.64
CA ASN A 447 14.55 -2.02 -36.21
C ASN A 447 14.05 -1.33 -34.92
N LYS A 448 12.95 -0.57 -35.05
CA LYS A 448 12.31 0.21 -34.00
C LYS A 448 11.89 -0.63 -32.79
N ASN A 449 11.21 -1.75 -33.03
CA ASN A 449 10.79 -2.66 -31.96
C ASN A 449 11.96 -3.32 -31.23
N GLN A 450 13.04 -3.65 -31.95
CA GLN A 450 14.25 -4.19 -31.33
C GLN A 450 14.94 -3.14 -30.45
N PHE A 451 14.98 -1.87 -30.89
CA PHE A 451 15.49 -0.77 -30.08
C PHE A 451 14.67 -0.63 -28.79
N VAL A 452 13.34 -0.55 -28.90
CA VAL A 452 12.43 -0.48 -27.75
C VAL A 452 12.66 -1.65 -26.79
N TYR A 453 12.83 -2.86 -27.32
CA TYR A 453 13.08 -4.05 -26.52
C TYR A 453 14.42 -3.98 -25.75
N ASN A 454 15.48 -3.50 -26.40
CA ASN A 454 16.82 -3.44 -25.81
C ASN A 454 16.97 -2.36 -24.74
N TYR A 455 16.22 -1.25 -24.85
CA TYR A 455 16.42 -0.04 -24.03
C TYR A 455 15.20 0.34 -23.18
N LYS A 456 14.37 -0.64 -22.78
CA LYS A 456 13.16 -0.41 -21.97
C LYS A 456 13.44 0.36 -20.68
N LYS A 457 14.59 0.14 -20.03
CA LYS A 457 14.97 0.80 -18.76
C LYS A 457 15.29 2.27 -18.98
N GLU A 458 16.03 2.59 -20.02
CA GLU A 458 16.41 3.95 -20.40
C GLU A 458 15.17 4.74 -20.87
N LEU A 459 14.31 4.11 -21.68
CA LEU A 459 13.03 4.69 -22.11
C LEU A 459 12.10 4.96 -20.90
N ARG A 460 12.03 4.03 -19.94
CA ARG A 460 11.34 4.25 -18.67
C ARG A 460 11.90 5.46 -17.91
N ASP A 461 13.22 5.57 -17.83
CA ASP A 461 13.86 6.68 -17.10
C ASP A 461 13.54 8.04 -17.76
N VAL A 462 13.47 8.09 -19.10
CA VAL A 462 13.02 9.28 -19.84
C VAL A 462 11.58 9.62 -19.53
N ASN A 463 10.67 8.65 -19.60
CA ASN A 463 9.25 8.83 -19.26
C ASN A 463 9.03 9.33 -17.84
N ILE A 464 9.70 8.73 -16.85
CA ILE A 464 9.60 9.14 -15.44
C ILE A 464 10.13 10.56 -15.26
N ALA A 465 11.20 10.94 -15.97
CA ALA A 465 11.81 12.26 -15.87
C ALA A 465 11.09 13.34 -16.69
N SER A 466 10.34 12.97 -17.73
CA SER A 466 9.63 13.90 -18.61
C SER A 466 8.22 14.22 -18.12
N LEU A 467 7.56 13.26 -17.45
CA LEU A 467 6.19 13.40 -16.95
C LEU A 467 6.17 14.06 -15.58
N ASN A 468 5.70 15.31 -15.54
CA ASN A 468 5.35 15.99 -14.30
C ASN A 468 3.88 15.71 -13.98
N THR A 469 3.67 14.98 -12.90
CA THR A 469 2.35 14.80 -12.29
C THR A 469 2.20 15.81 -11.16
N ILE A 470 1.27 16.75 -11.27
CA ILE A 470 0.90 17.58 -10.12
C ILE A 470 0.02 16.73 -9.22
N THR A 471 0.42 16.68 -7.97
CA THR A 471 -0.40 16.10 -6.92
C THR A 471 -0.64 17.19 -5.89
N MET A 472 -1.77 17.13 -5.22
CA MET A 472 -2.02 17.92 -4.02
C MET A 472 -1.14 17.46 -2.85
N LYS A 473 -0.27 16.45 -3.00
CA LYS A 473 0.59 15.94 -1.93
C LYS A 473 1.40 17.05 -1.28
N ASP A 474 1.93 17.99 -2.08
CA ASP A 474 2.74 19.09 -1.57
C ASP A 474 1.92 20.26 -0.98
N GLY A 475 0.60 20.10 -0.90
CA GLY A 475 -0.35 21.12 -0.46
C GLY A 475 -1.29 21.58 -1.56
N PHE A 476 -2.40 22.22 -1.17
CA PHE A 476 -3.29 22.94 -2.08
C PHE A 476 -3.88 24.19 -1.43
N ASN A 477 -4.27 25.16 -2.25
CA ASN A 477 -4.98 26.37 -1.85
C ASN A 477 -6.43 26.29 -2.33
N VAL A 478 -7.38 26.80 -1.55
CA VAL A 478 -8.73 27.16 -2.00
C VAL A 478 -8.83 28.68 -1.95
N VAL A 479 -8.91 29.32 -3.11
CA VAL A 479 -8.84 30.78 -3.25
C VAL A 479 -10.15 31.31 -3.82
N ARG A 480 -10.65 32.41 -3.23
CA ARG A 480 -11.74 33.21 -3.78
C ARG A 480 -11.15 34.24 -4.75
N MET A 481 -11.59 34.20 -6.00
CA MET A 481 -11.23 35.20 -7.02
C MET A 481 -12.52 35.67 -7.71
N ASP A 482 -12.87 36.94 -7.53
CA ASP A 482 -14.09 37.55 -8.06
C ASP A 482 -15.38 36.76 -7.74
N SER A 483 -15.95 36.10 -8.76
CA SER A 483 -17.19 35.31 -8.68
C SER A 483 -16.95 33.80 -8.49
N LEU A 484 -15.68 33.38 -8.35
CA LEU A 484 -15.26 31.98 -8.40
C LEU A 484 -14.51 31.55 -7.12
N ILE A 485 -14.59 30.26 -6.81
CA ILE A 485 -13.73 29.56 -5.85
C ILE A 485 -12.88 28.54 -6.62
N SER A 486 -11.56 28.67 -6.53
CA SER A 486 -10.59 27.81 -7.21
C SER A 486 -9.77 27.01 -6.22
N VAL A 487 -9.58 25.72 -6.48
CA VAL A 487 -8.62 24.86 -5.78
C VAL A 487 -7.37 24.76 -6.63
N ALA A 488 -6.25 25.27 -6.14
CA ALA A 488 -5.01 25.38 -6.89
C ALA A 488 -3.83 24.72 -6.16
N TYR A 489 -2.78 24.40 -6.91
CA TYR A 489 -1.53 23.92 -6.38
C TYR A 489 -0.95 24.93 -5.38
N LYS A 490 -0.39 24.43 -4.28
CA LYS A 490 0.05 25.31 -3.18
C LYS A 490 1.04 26.38 -3.66
N ASN A 491 2.03 25.95 -4.44
CA ASN A 491 3.17 26.78 -4.83
C ASN A 491 2.99 27.48 -6.18
N ASP A 492 1.87 27.25 -6.86
CA ASP A 492 1.52 27.92 -8.11
C ASP A 492 0.00 28.09 -8.21
N SER A 493 -0.46 29.32 -8.09
CA SER A 493 -1.91 29.64 -8.11
C SER A 493 -2.52 29.58 -9.52
N ASN A 494 -1.69 29.47 -10.57
CA ASN A 494 -2.16 29.29 -11.94
C ASN A 494 -2.51 27.82 -12.23
N LEU A 495 -2.00 26.88 -11.44
CA LEU A 495 -2.26 25.46 -11.57
C LEU A 495 -3.53 25.08 -10.79
N ILE A 496 -4.69 25.24 -11.43
CA ILE A 496 -6.02 25.00 -10.84
C ILE A 496 -6.45 23.54 -11.04
N PHE A 497 -6.74 22.84 -9.96
CA PHE A 497 -7.27 21.46 -9.97
C PHE A 497 -8.78 21.40 -10.19
N ALA A 498 -9.53 22.34 -9.60
CA ALA A 498 -10.99 22.38 -9.67
C ALA A 498 -11.51 23.79 -9.37
N GLN A 499 -12.65 24.17 -9.96
CA GLN A 499 -13.23 25.50 -9.77
C GLN A 499 -14.76 25.47 -9.73
N THR A 500 -15.38 26.42 -9.03
CA THR A 500 -16.84 26.57 -9.00
C THR A 500 -17.30 28.03 -8.79
N ASP A 501 -18.48 28.37 -9.32
CA ASP A 501 -19.15 29.65 -9.08
C ASP A 501 -19.62 29.80 -7.62
N LEU A 502 -19.42 30.99 -7.04
CA LEU A 502 -19.88 31.32 -5.68
C LEU A 502 -21.39 31.14 -5.49
N THR A 503 -22.18 31.38 -6.53
CA THR A 503 -23.65 31.23 -6.50
C THR A 503 -24.09 29.76 -6.37
N LYS A 504 -23.31 28.83 -6.93
CA LYS A 504 -23.53 27.38 -6.81
C LYS A 504 -23.00 26.86 -5.48
N ALA A 505 -21.79 27.28 -5.09
CA ALA A 505 -21.13 26.88 -3.85
C ALA A 505 -21.83 27.39 -2.56
N SER A 506 -22.62 28.46 -2.67
CA SER A 506 -23.44 28.97 -1.55
C SER A 506 -24.71 28.18 -1.29
N LYS A 507 -25.21 27.45 -2.30
CA LYS A 507 -26.42 26.63 -2.20
C LYS A 507 -26.13 25.15 -2.05
N LYS A 508 -24.96 24.70 -2.51
CA LYS A 508 -24.53 23.31 -2.57
C LYS A 508 -23.09 23.19 -2.11
N LEU A 509 -22.77 22.04 -1.53
CA LEU A 509 -21.40 21.64 -1.25
C LEU A 509 -20.69 21.31 -2.57
N PHE A 510 -19.51 21.90 -2.82
CA PHE A 510 -18.64 21.53 -3.92
C PHE A 510 -17.65 20.46 -3.47
N GLN A 511 -17.87 19.21 -3.87
CA GLN A 511 -17.03 18.07 -3.53
C GLN A 511 -16.05 17.78 -4.67
N ILE A 512 -14.79 17.64 -4.32
CA ILE A 512 -13.68 17.24 -5.19
C ILE A 512 -13.20 15.89 -4.68
N ASN A 513 -13.02 14.92 -5.57
CA ASN A 513 -12.45 13.62 -5.23
C ASN A 513 -10.99 13.57 -5.70
N VAL A 514 -10.14 13.04 -4.83
CA VAL A 514 -8.73 12.78 -5.11
C VAL A 514 -8.43 11.29 -4.96
N ASP A 515 -7.37 10.80 -5.56
CA ASP A 515 -6.92 9.42 -5.39
C ASP A 515 -5.97 9.28 -4.17
N ARG A 516 -5.47 8.06 -3.93
CA ARG A 516 -4.51 7.76 -2.85
C ARG A 516 -3.14 8.45 -3.01
N TYR A 517 -2.89 9.09 -4.15
CA TYR A 517 -1.68 9.84 -4.45
C TYR A 517 -1.93 11.36 -4.46
N PHE A 518 -3.08 11.81 -3.90
CA PHE A 518 -3.50 13.20 -3.81
C PHE A 518 -3.74 13.86 -5.17
N ARG A 519 -4.15 13.09 -6.17
CA ARG A 519 -4.40 13.59 -7.52
C ARG A 519 -5.87 13.80 -7.72
N TYR A 520 -6.23 14.95 -8.26
CA TYR A 520 -7.60 15.25 -8.64
C TYR A 520 -8.07 14.25 -9.71
N TYR A 521 -9.30 13.74 -9.59
CA TYR A 521 -9.92 12.97 -10.69
C TYR A 521 -11.35 13.40 -11.00
N SER A 522 -12.11 13.97 -10.07
CA SER A 522 -13.47 14.45 -10.36
C SER A 522 -13.97 15.48 -9.36
N SER A 523 -15.00 16.25 -9.71
CA SER A 523 -15.74 17.12 -8.79
C SER A 523 -17.23 17.17 -9.09
N ARG A 524 -18.05 17.52 -8.09
CA ARG A 524 -19.52 17.59 -8.21
C ARG A 524 -20.15 18.46 -7.14
N HIS A 525 -21.35 18.97 -7.41
CA HIS A 525 -22.18 19.66 -6.41
C HIS A 525 -23.15 18.70 -5.72
N ILE A 526 -23.14 18.72 -4.39
CA ILE A 526 -23.99 17.88 -3.55
C ILE A 526 -24.90 18.79 -2.70
N PRO A 527 -26.17 18.42 -2.45
CA PRO A 527 -27.01 19.15 -1.51
C PRO A 527 -26.32 19.34 -0.15
N ILE A 528 -26.41 20.54 0.44
CA ILE A 528 -25.79 20.84 1.74
C ILE A 528 -26.32 19.91 2.85
N ALA A 529 -27.54 19.38 2.72
CA ALA A 529 -28.11 18.40 3.64
C ALA A 529 -27.23 17.15 3.81
N ASP A 530 -26.49 16.77 2.76
CA ASP A 530 -25.65 15.56 2.75
C ASP A 530 -24.21 15.84 3.19
N ILE A 531 -23.90 17.06 3.67
CA ILE A 531 -22.56 17.46 4.09
C ILE A 531 -21.92 16.44 5.04
N LYS A 532 -22.66 15.90 6.00
CA LYS A 532 -22.15 14.95 6.99
C LYS A 532 -21.63 13.66 6.37
N THR A 533 -22.24 13.22 5.28
CA THR A 533 -21.84 12.02 4.53
C THR A 533 -20.72 12.38 3.55
N ALA A 534 -20.85 13.51 2.87
CA ALA A 534 -19.89 13.99 1.88
C ALA A 534 -18.50 14.28 2.47
N VAL A 535 -18.41 14.95 3.61
CA VAL A 535 -17.12 15.25 4.29
C VAL A 535 -16.48 14.04 4.96
N LYS A 536 -17.13 12.89 5.00
CA LYS A 536 -16.54 11.64 5.53
C LYS A 536 -16.13 10.69 4.41
N LYS A 537 -16.45 11.03 3.16
CA LYS A 537 -16.10 10.23 2.00
C LYS A 537 -14.57 10.29 1.85
N PRO A 538 -13.84 9.15 1.91
CA PRO A 538 -12.40 9.15 1.83
C PRO A 538 -11.88 9.79 0.55
N ASN A 539 -10.70 10.39 0.63
CA ASN A 539 -10.02 11.09 -0.45
C ASN A 539 -10.92 12.16 -1.12
N THR A 540 -11.51 13.06 -0.33
CA THR A 540 -12.32 14.16 -0.86
C THR A 540 -12.04 15.52 -0.24
N ILE A 541 -12.06 16.59 -1.04
CA ILE A 541 -12.04 17.99 -0.62
C ILE A 541 -13.44 18.56 -0.81
N ASN A 542 -14.07 19.02 0.25
CA ASN A 542 -15.45 19.49 0.27
C ASN A 542 -15.45 20.98 0.63
N ILE A 543 -15.98 21.83 -0.24
CA ILE A 543 -15.95 23.29 -0.14
C ILE A 543 -17.36 23.85 -0.06
N ILE A 544 -17.61 24.70 0.94
CA ILE A 544 -18.88 25.41 1.13
C ILE A 544 -18.58 26.89 1.32
N TYR A 545 -19.41 27.73 0.73
CA TYR A 545 -19.29 29.17 0.87
C TYR A 545 -20.51 29.75 1.59
N VAL A 546 -20.32 30.22 2.83
CA VAL A 546 -21.41 30.75 3.67
C VAL A 546 -20.90 31.96 4.44
N ASN A 547 -21.72 33.00 4.56
CA ASN A 547 -21.38 34.23 5.30
C ASN A 547 -20.02 34.82 4.91
N ASP A 548 -19.78 34.99 3.61
CA ASP A 548 -18.52 35.50 3.04
C ASP A 548 -17.26 34.70 3.41
N THR A 549 -17.42 33.45 3.86
CA THR A 549 -16.31 32.60 4.30
C THR A 549 -16.27 31.30 3.52
N ILE A 550 -15.08 30.89 3.08
CA ILE A 550 -14.82 29.57 2.50
C ILE A 550 -14.61 28.58 3.63
N HIS A 551 -15.37 27.48 3.62
CA HIS A 551 -15.24 26.35 4.52
C HIS A 551 -14.76 25.14 3.73
N THR A 552 -13.53 24.68 3.97
CA THR A 552 -12.93 23.56 3.25
C THR A 552 -12.66 22.39 4.18
N TYR A 553 -13.16 21.21 3.81
CA TYR A 553 -12.96 19.95 4.52
C TYR A 553 -12.19 18.99 3.60
N TYR A 554 -10.96 18.64 3.96
CA TYR A 554 -10.20 17.57 3.32
C TYR A 554 -10.39 16.28 4.10
N SER A 555 -10.73 15.18 3.42
CA SER A 555 -10.92 13.85 3.99
C SER A 555 -9.89 12.92 3.36
N ASP A 556 -9.01 12.32 4.16
CA ASP A 556 -7.97 11.42 3.66
C ASP A 556 -8.48 10.00 3.33
N GLN A 557 -7.58 9.08 2.99
CA GLN A 557 -7.89 7.70 2.62
C GLN A 557 -8.58 6.89 3.73
N ASP A 558 -8.45 7.32 4.98
CA ASP A 558 -9.09 6.71 6.15
C ASP A 558 -10.40 7.43 6.52
N GLY A 559 -10.80 8.42 5.73
CA GLY A 559 -11.99 9.26 5.96
C GLY A 559 -11.79 10.28 7.09
N LEU A 560 -10.54 10.50 7.55
CA LEU A 560 -10.23 11.50 8.57
C LEU A 560 -10.26 12.90 7.97
N VAL A 561 -10.96 13.79 8.65
CA VAL A 561 -11.30 15.12 8.11
C VAL A 561 -10.46 16.22 8.74
N SER A 562 -9.66 16.88 7.92
CA SER A 562 -9.02 18.17 8.21
C SER A 562 -9.92 19.31 7.74
N PHE A 563 -10.18 20.29 8.60
CA PHE A 563 -11.07 21.42 8.29
C PHE A 563 -10.34 22.74 8.48
N LYS A 564 -10.50 23.64 7.51
CA LYS A 564 -10.02 25.01 7.57
C LYS A 564 -11.05 25.96 6.96
N LYS A 565 -11.00 27.22 7.40
CA LYS A 565 -11.85 28.28 6.84
C LYS A 565 -11.11 29.60 6.79
N ASP A 566 -11.42 30.39 5.78
CA ASP A 566 -10.90 31.75 5.59
C ASP A 566 -11.84 32.51 4.63
N ALA A 567 -11.84 33.84 4.69
CA ALA A 567 -12.67 34.65 3.80
C ALA A 567 -12.21 34.62 2.34
N ASN A 568 -10.90 34.53 2.13
CA ASN A 568 -10.28 34.73 0.82
C ASN A 568 -9.42 33.52 0.39
N ARG A 569 -8.70 32.89 1.30
CA ARG A 569 -7.76 31.81 0.98
C ARG A 569 -7.60 30.80 2.10
N VAL A 570 -7.96 29.55 1.82
CA VAL A 570 -7.68 28.40 2.68
C VAL A 570 -6.47 27.64 2.14
N VAL A 571 -5.48 27.32 2.98
CA VAL A 571 -4.26 26.60 2.56
C VAL A 571 -4.16 25.29 3.33
N PHE A 572 -3.98 24.18 2.62
CA PHE A 572 -3.60 22.89 3.18
C PHE A 572 -2.15 22.59 2.82
N GLU A 573 -1.33 22.33 3.82
CA GLU A 573 0.10 22.06 3.75
C GLU A 573 0.39 20.58 3.50
N ASN A 574 1.53 20.25 2.89
CA ASN A 574 1.95 18.86 2.69
C ASN A 574 1.91 18.03 4.00
N THR A 575 2.35 18.64 5.10
CA THR A 575 2.33 18.04 6.44
C THR A 575 0.93 17.78 7.01
N GLU A 576 -0.09 18.42 6.43
CA GLU A 576 -1.51 18.27 6.76
C GLU A 576 -2.24 17.32 5.81
N LEU A 577 -1.56 16.90 4.74
CA LEU A 577 -2.03 15.99 3.70
C LEU A 577 -1.40 14.61 3.84
N ILE A 578 -0.11 14.49 4.17
CA ILE A 578 0.52 13.19 4.49
C ILE A 578 -0.09 12.60 5.77
N PRO A 579 -0.40 11.28 5.82
CA PRO A 579 -0.77 10.63 7.08
C PRO A 579 0.29 10.91 8.15
N LYS A 580 -0.12 11.26 9.37
CA LYS A 580 0.70 11.74 10.51
C LYS A 580 1.86 10.82 10.97
N PHE A 581 2.77 10.42 10.08
CA PHE A 581 3.94 9.59 10.36
C PHE A 581 5.05 9.84 9.31
N GLN A 582 5.81 10.94 9.46
CA GLN A 582 7.27 10.99 9.20
C GLN A 582 7.88 12.33 9.68
N PHE A 583 8.46 12.30 10.89
CA PHE A 583 9.61 13.05 11.47
C PHE A 583 10.16 14.28 10.70
N LEU A 584 10.37 15.50 11.26
CA LEU A 584 11.08 15.91 12.49
C LEU A 584 10.68 17.32 13.01
N GLN A 585 10.66 17.47 14.34
CA GLN A 585 10.99 18.61 15.22
C GLN A 585 10.52 20.06 14.88
N PRO A 586 9.82 20.75 15.81
CA PRO A 586 9.52 22.18 15.70
C PRO A 586 10.72 23.05 16.11
N SER A 587 11.12 23.99 15.26
CA SER A 587 11.88 25.16 15.71
C SER A 587 10.93 26.23 16.21
N SER A 588 10.96 26.39 17.53
CA SER A 588 10.61 27.53 18.40
C SER A 588 9.85 28.73 17.83
N ASN A 589 8.76 29.04 18.55
CA ASN A 589 7.98 30.28 18.62
C ASN A 589 6.89 30.36 17.53
N GLU A 590 5.59 30.26 17.82
CA GLU A 590 4.87 30.99 18.86
C GLU A 590 3.74 30.13 19.46
N GLU A 591 3.91 29.76 20.73
CA GLU A 591 2.80 29.53 21.66
C GLU A 591 2.11 30.87 21.92
N GLU A 592 0.77 30.92 21.96
CA GLU A 592 0.10 31.39 23.19
C GLU A 592 -1.43 31.32 23.24
N LEU A 593 -2.18 31.06 22.15
CA LEU A 593 -3.66 31.04 22.26
C LEU A 593 -4.36 29.67 22.26
N ASP A 594 -3.69 28.57 21.89
CA ASP A 594 -4.35 27.25 21.75
C ASP A 594 -4.27 26.33 22.99
N LYS A 595 -3.96 26.90 24.16
CA LYS A 595 -3.53 26.13 25.33
C LYS A 595 -4.61 25.36 26.12
N LYS A 596 -5.87 25.20 25.67
CA LYS A 596 -6.92 24.60 26.55
C LYS A 596 -7.84 23.49 26.07
N LEU A 597 -7.96 23.16 24.78
CA LEU A 597 -8.83 22.05 24.36
C LEU A 597 -8.07 21.02 23.52
N GLN A 598 -8.02 19.78 24.02
CA GLN A 598 -7.56 18.62 23.28
C GLN A 598 -8.75 17.71 22.96
N PHE A 599 -8.61 16.78 22.01
CA PHE A 599 -9.70 15.89 21.61
C PHE A 599 -9.39 14.44 21.96
N LEU A 600 -10.36 13.74 22.56
CA LEU A 600 -10.36 12.30 22.74
C LEU A 600 -11.20 11.67 21.63
N VAL A 601 -10.56 10.94 20.72
CA VAL A 601 -11.23 10.14 19.70
C VAL A 601 -11.36 8.71 20.24
N ILE A 602 -12.53 8.10 20.11
CA ILE A 602 -12.81 6.75 20.61
C ILE A 602 -13.47 5.97 19.48
N ARG A 603 -12.88 4.83 19.10
CA ARG A 603 -13.42 3.89 18.10
C ARG A 603 -13.66 2.53 18.76
N SER A 604 -14.89 2.03 18.67
CA SER A 604 -15.26 0.63 18.90
C SER A 604 -15.45 -0.06 17.55
N SER A 605 -15.03 -1.30 17.43
CA SER A 605 -15.04 -2.06 16.18
C SER A 605 -15.62 -3.45 16.45
N GLY A 606 -16.65 -3.80 15.71
CA GLY A 606 -17.27 -5.12 15.72
C GLY A 606 -16.56 -6.06 14.76
N PHE A 607 -16.82 -7.37 14.87
CA PHE A 607 -16.13 -8.42 14.12
C PHE A 607 -16.15 -8.21 12.62
N ASN A 608 -17.29 -7.77 12.08
CA ASN A 608 -17.49 -7.64 10.64
C ASN A 608 -16.64 -6.53 10.01
N SER A 609 -16.15 -5.58 10.81
CA SER A 609 -15.23 -4.54 10.33
C SER A 609 -13.82 -5.05 10.02
N LYS A 610 -13.39 -6.17 10.62
CA LYS A 610 -11.98 -6.64 10.62
C LYS A 610 -10.99 -5.59 11.16
N GLU A 611 -11.46 -4.60 11.89
CA GLU A 611 -10.65 -3.53 12.48
C GLU A 611 -10.55 -3.66 14.01
N THR A 612 -9.55 -3.02 14.61
CA THR A 612 -9.35 -3.01 16.07
C THR A 612 -9.83 -1.70 16.69
N SER A 613 -10.50 -1.79 17.84
CA SER A 613 -10.93 -0.63 18.63
C SER A 613 -9.72 0.11 19.24
N TYR A 614 -9.78 1.43 19.24
CA TYR A 614 -8.72 2.30 19.77
C TYR A 614 -9.28 3.61 20.34
N TYR A 615 -8.47 4.33 21.11
CA TYR A 615 -8.68 5.74 21.38
C TYR A 615 -7.45 6.57 21.00
N GLN A 616 -7.67 7.79 20.54
CA GLN A 616 -6.60 8.73 20.22
C GLN A 616 -6.67 9.93 21.14
N TYR A 617 -5.53 10.30 21.69
CA TYR A 617 -5.40 11.42 22.58
C TYR A 617 -3.99 12.01 22.55
N GLY A 618 -3.86 13.35 22.54
CA GLY A 618 -2.56 14.03 22.52
C GLY A 618 -1.66 13.64 21.34
N GLY A 619 -2.27 13.32 20.19
CA GLY A 619 -1.57 12.83 18.99
C GLY A 619 -1.14 11.37 19.04
N ASN A 620 -1.37 10.66 20.15
CA ASN A 620 -1.05 9.24 20.30
C ASN A 620 -2.29 8.38 20.14
N THR A 621 -2.12 7.18 19.55
CA THR A 621 -3.18 6.17 19.42
C THR A 621 -2.91 5.02 20.38
N TYR A 622 -3.95 4.60 21.10
CA TYR A 622 -3.89 3.56 22.10
C TYR A 622 -4.96 2.51 21.81
N ARG A 623 -4.59 1.23 21.86
CA ARG A 623 -5.55 0.14 21.64
C ARG A 623 -6.30 -0.19 22.92
N PHE A 624 -7.55 -0.60 22.76
CA PHE A 624 -8.33 -1.16 23.85
C PHE A 624 -7.99 -2.63 24.09
N SER A 625 -8.20 -3.10 25.31
CA SER A 625 -8.09 -4.53 25.65
C SER A 625 -9.46 -5.20 25.52
N ARG A 626 -9.50 -6.52 25.36
CA ARG A 626 -10.76 -7.28 25.22
C ARG A 626 -11.70 -6.98 26.40
N GLY A 627 -13.01 -6.93 26.12
CA GLY A 627 -14.04 -6.66 27.13
C GLY A 627 -14.56 -5.22 27.11
N VAL A 628 -15.06 -4.77 28.24
CA VAL A 628 -15.58 -3.42 28.45
C VAL A 628 -14.46 -2.51 28.96
N ASN A 629 -14.19 -1.44 28.23
CA ASN A 629 -13.20 -0.43 28.57
C ASN A 629 -13.93 0.84 28.99
N VAL A 630 -13.49 1.48 30.07
CA VAL A 630 -14.12 2.70 30.60
C VAL A 630 -13.08 3.79 30.75
N ILE A 631 -13.27 4.89 30.00
CA ILE A 631 -12.48 6.11 30.15
C ILE A 631 -13.26 7.07 31.04
N SER A 632 -12.71 7.48 32.18
CA SER A 632 -13.32 8.48 33.07
C SER A 632 -12.47 9.73 33.13
N ILE A 633 -13.06 10.90 32.93
CA ILE A 633 -12.37 12.19 32.93
C ILE A 633 -12.86 13.02 34.12
N ASN A 634 -11.91 13.43 34.97
CA ASN A 634 -12.22 14.27 36.11
C ASN A 634 -12.37 15.76 35.71
N SER A 635 -12.82 16.59 36.65
CA SER A 635 -13.03 18.03 36.43
C SER A 635 -11.75 18.83 36.12
N LYS A 636 -10.57 18.25 36.33
CA LYS A 636 -9.27 18.85 36.05
C LYS A 636 -8.68 18.43 34.70
N GLY A 637 -9.33 17.52 33.97
CA GLY A 637 -8.85 16.98 32.70
C GLY A 637 -7.88 15.81 32.82
N SER A 638 -7.60 15.25 34.02
CA SER A 638 -6.92 13.95 34.06
C SER A 638 -7.94 12.86 33.72
N TYR A 639 -7.51 11.82 33.02
CA TYR A 639 -8.37 10.69 32.70
C TYR A 639 -7.78 9.36 33.17
N THR A 640 -8.66 8.43 33.52
CA THR A 640 -8.33 7.03 33.82
C THR A 640 -8.89 6.13 32.72
N LEU A 641 -8.21 5.03 32.44
CA LEU A 641 -8.68 3.99 31.53
C LEU A 641 -8.69 2.66 32.28
N GLU A 642 -9.89 2.15 32.57
CA GLU A 642 -10.10 0.85 33.19
C GLU A 642 -10.57 -0.16 32.14
N ASN A 643 -10.18 -1.43 32.30
CA ASN A 643 -10.63 -2.52 31.43
C ASN A 643 -11.18 -3.67 32.28
N PHE A 644 -12.32 -4.20 31.84
CA PHE A 644 -13.04 -5.30 32.45
C PHE A 644 -13.28 -6.37 31.39
N ASP A 645 -12.53 -7.47 31.44
CA ASP A 645 -12.74 -8.61 30.53
C ASP A 645 -13.96 -9.43 30.97
N THR A 646 -15.15 -8.89 30.69
CA THR A 646 -16.45 -9.48 31.08
C THR A 646 -16.75 -10.80 30.39
N TYR A 647 -16.03 -11.10 29.30
CA TYR A 647 -16.16 -12.36 28.57
C TYR A 647 -15.44 -13.51 29.27
N ALA A 648 -14.19 -13.31 29.71
CA ALA A 648 -13.41 -14.38 30.35
C ALA A 648 -13.48 -14.41 31.88
N ASN A 649 -13.93 -13.34 32.54
CA ASN A 649 -13.97 -13.27 34.00
C ASN A 649 -15.38 -12.86 34.49
N TYR A 650 -16.03 -13.75 35.24
CA TYR A 650 -17.35 -13.51 35.84
C TYR A 650 -17.30 -12.45 36.95
N GLU A 651 -16.26 -12.43 37.78
CA GLU A 651 -16.08 -11.41 38.83
C GLU A 651 -15.91 -10.02 38.23
N ALA A 652 -15.26 -9.90 37.07
CA ALA A 652 -15.09 -8.63 36.34
C ALA A 652 -16.43 -7.98 35.95
N ARG A 653 -17.53 -8.75 35.87
CA ARG A 653 -18.89 -8.21 35.62
C ARG A 653 -19.43 -7.46 36.82
N ASN A 654 -19.26 -8.04 38.02
CA ASN A 654 -19.65 -7.41 39.28
C ASN A 654 -18.77 -6.19 39.60
N GLU A 655 -17.48 -6.26 39.29
CA GLU A 655 -16.56 -5.11 39.37
C GLU A 655 -17.00 -3.98 38.44
N LEU A 656 -17.31 -4.28 37.18
CA LEU A 656 -17.81 -3.31 36.22
C LEU A 656 -19.10 -2.64 36.72
N LEU A 657 -20.08 -3.41 37.20
CA LEU A 657 -21.33 -2.87 37.75
C LEU A 657 -21.09 -1.93 38.92
N THR A 658 -20.19 -2.30 39.82
CA THR A 658 -19.79 -1.45 40.95
C THR A 658 -19.16 -0.15 40.44
N TYR A 659 -18.29 -0.23 39.44
CA TYR A 659 -17.63 0.92 38.83
C TYR A 659 -18.63 1.85 38.10
N LEU A 660 -19.58 1.30 37.34
CA LEU A 660 -20.62 2.07 36.64
C LEU A 660 -21.56 2.80 37.63
N LYS A 661 -21.92 2.17 38.75
CA LYS A 661 -22.68 2.82 39.84
C LYS A 661 -21.89 3.99 40.45
N GLN A 662 -20.58 3.86 40.59
CA GLN A 662 -19.72 4.95 41.08
C GLN A 662 -19.64 6.12 40.09
N ILE A 663 -19.53 5.87 38.78
CA ILE A 663 -19.54 6.91 37.74
C ILE A 663 -20.83 7.74 37.81
N LYS A 664 -21.98 7.07 37.90
CA LYS A 664 -23.28 7.76 38.01
C LYS A 664 -23.35 8.65 39.25
N LYS A 665 -22.72 8.24 40.36
CA LYS A 665 -22.64 9.03 41.61
C LYS A 665 -21.63 10.17 41.54
N SER A 666 -20.47 9.96 40.90
CA SER A 666 -19.39 10.97 40.81
C SER A 666 -19.65 12.07 39.78
N LYS A 667 -20.55 11.81 38.81
CA LYS A 667 -20.86 12.69 37.69
C LYS A 667 -19.65 13.01 36.78
N PHE A 668 -18.62 12.17 36.79
CA PHE A 668 -17.51 12.31 35.86
C PHE A 668 -17.95 12.05 34.43
N ARG A 669 -17.34 12.77 33.48
CA ARG A 669 -17.57 12.50 32.07
C ARG A 669 -16.87 11.19 31.74
N SER A 670 -17.65 10.17 31.39
CA SER A 670 -17.13 8.83 31.17
C SER A 670 -17.60 8.26 29.84
N PHE A 671 -16.75 7.42 29.24
CA PHE A 671 -17.00 6.72 28.00
C PHE A 671 -16.83 5.23 28.22
N ILE A 672 -17.79 4.44 27.78
CA ILE A 672 -17.79 2.98 27.85
C ILE A 672 -17.62 2.45 26.44
N ILE A 673 -16.70 1.52 26.22
CA ILE A 673 -16.32 1.00 24.91
C ILE A 673 -16.19 -0.51 24.98
N VAL A 674 -16.79 -1.24 24.04
CA VAL A 674 -16.55 -2.69 23.90
C VAL A 674 -15.48 -2.94 22.85
N HIS A 675 -14.55 -3.85 23.14
CA HIS A 675 -13.53 -4.32 22.20
C HIS A 675 -13.45 -5.84 22.17
N ASP A 676 -13.35 -6.41 20.96
CA ASP A 676 -13.38 -7.85 20.64
C ASP A 676 -14.66 -8.54 21.10
N THR A 677 -14.91 -8.69 22.39
CA THR A 677 -16.21 -9.17 22.89
C THR A 677 -16.43 -8.75 24.34
N ALA A 678 -17.67 -8.40 24.67
CA ALA A 678 -18.16 -8.31 26.04
C ALA A 678 -19.17 -9.43 26.37
N GLY A 679 -19.52 -10.27 25.37
CA GLY A 679 -20.46 -11.40 25.38
C GLY A 679 -21.95 -11.06 25.59
N GLU A 680 -22.86 -11.99 25.26
CA GLU A 680 -24.29 -11.98 25.63
C GLU A 680 -24.48 -12.35 27.11
N VAL A 681 -23.88 -11.57 28.01
CA VAL A 681 -23.74 -11.93 29.45
C VAL A 681 -24.28 -10.87 30.41
N PHE A 682 -24.95 -9.84 29.89
CA PHE A 682 -25.53 -8.78 30.70
C PHE A 682 -27.04 -8.95 30.99
N GLY A 683 -27.68 -9.99 30.44
CA GLY A 683 -29.10 -10.28 30.70
C GLY A 683 -29.41 -10.54 32.18
N GLU A 684 -28.48 -11.14 32.93
CA GLU A 684 -28.64 -11.36 34.38
C GLU A 684 -28.60 -10.06 35.21
N PHE A 685 -28.11 -8.95 34.61
CA PHE A 685 -27.98 -7.63 35.22
C PHE A 685 -28.89 -6.59 34.58
N GLU A 686 -29.94 -7.03 33.89
CA GLU A 686 -30.89 -6.17 33.16
C GLU A 686 -31.48 -5.10 34.07
N GLN A 687 -31.91 -5.46 35.29
CA GLN A 687 -32.49 -4.51 36.23
C GLN A 687 -31.48 -3.42 36.67
N GLU A 688 -30.25 -3.81 36.97
CA GLU A 688 -29.20 -2.88 37.39
C GLU A 688 -28.76 -1.95 36.26
N LEU A 689 -28.56 -2.47 35.06
CA LEU A 689 -28.15 -1.68 33.90
C LEU A 689 -29.27 -0.74 33.43
N ASN A 690 -30.53 -1.19 33.44
CA ASN A 690 -31.70 -0.34 33.19
C ASN A 690 -31.81 0.80 34.22
N ALA A 691 -31.57 0.51 35.51
CA ALA A 691 -31.57 1.53 36.56
C ALA A 691 -30.43 2.56 36.39
N ILE A 692 -29.33 2.17 35.75
CA ILE A 692 -28.20 3.06 35.44
C ILE A 692 -28.43 3.84 34.14
N GLY A 693 -29.23 3.31 33.21
CA GLY A 693 -29.59 3.91 31.93
C GLY A 693 -28.78 3.37 30.74
N LEU A 694 -28.30 2.12 30.83
CA LEU A 694 -27.53 1.43 29.80
C LEU A 694 -28.37 0.28 29.21
N PHE A 695 -29.32 0.62 28.36
CA PHE A 695 -30.31 -0.29 27.79
C PHE A 695 -29.73 -1.13 26.66
N LYS A 696 -28.87 -0.54 25.81
CA LYS A 696 -28.29 -1.23 24.64
C LYS A 696 -27.15 -2.16 24.99
N LEU A 697 -26.46 -1.92 26.11
CA LEU A 697 -25.41 -2.83 26.59
C LEU A 697 -25.95 -4.21 26.99
N ILE A 698 -27.21 -4.28 27.40
CA ILE A 698 -27.88 -5.51 27.85
C ILE A 698 -27.96 -6.52 26.69
N ASP A 699 -28.36 -6.03 25.51
CA ASP A 699 -28.59 -6.84 24.30
C ASP A 699 -27.39 -6.84 23.32
N ILE A 700 -26.18 -6.50 23.81
CA ILE A 700 -25.02 -6.43 22.93
C ILE A 700 -24.68 -7.82 22.36
N LYS A 701 -24.62 -7.91 21.03
CA LYS A 701 -24.25 -9.16 20.36
C LYS A 701 -22.76 -9.45 20.51
N ASN A 702 -22.40 -10.72 20.40
CA ASN A 702 -21.00 -11.12 20.43
C ASN A 702 -20.21 -10.36 19.35
N ARG A 703 -19.13 -9.70 19.78
CA ARG A 703 -18.25 -8.89 18.94
C ARG A 703 -18.93 -7.76 18.18
N GLN A 704 -19.92 -7.10 18.78
CA GLN A 704 -20.56 -5.92 18.23
C GLN A 704 -19.85 -4.64 18.68
N ALA A 705 -19.83 -3.61 17.82
CA ALA A 705 -19.29 -2.31 18.21
C ALA A 705 -20.25 -1.62 19.17
N TYR A 706 -19.71 -1.05 20.25
CA TYR A 706 -20.50 -0.34 21.26
C TYR A 706 -19.69 0.80 21.87
N ILE A 707 -20.32 1.98 21.93
CA ILE A 707 -19.85 3.14 22.69
C ILE A 707 -21.02 3.72 23.49
N ALA A 708 -20.82 4.02 24.76
CA ALA A 708 -21.70 4.89 25.52
C ALA A 708 -20.96 6.07 26.13
N SER A 709 -21.60 7.23 26.17
CA SER A 709 -21.07 8.44 26.82
C SER A 709 -21.99 8.90 27.94
N TYR A 710 -21.45 9.10 29.13
CA TYR A 710 -22.16 9.72 30.25
C TYR A 710 -22.06 11.25 30.17
N GLU A 711 -23.15 11.90 29.81
CA GLU A 711 -23.23 13.35 29.68
C GLU A 711 -24.57 13.86 30.25
N GLN A 712 -24.55 15.01 30.92
CA GLN A 712 -25.77 15.71 31.40
C GLN A 712 -26.73 14.87 32.30
N GLY A 713 -26.22 13.84 32.99
CA GLY A 713 -27.00 13.03 33.94
C GLY A 713 -27.59 11.73 33.38
N GLY A 714 -27.21 11.33 32.15
CA GLY A 714 -27.60 10.07 31.55
C GLY A 714 -26.55 9.50 30.59
N PHE A 715 -26.73 8.25 30.19
CA PHE A 715 -25.90 7.61 29.16
C PHE A 715 -26.54 7.75 27.77
N LEU A 716 -25.73 8.08 26.78
CA LEU A 716 -26.07 8.04 25.36
C LEU A 716 -25.35 6.84 24.74
N GLU A 717 -26.12 5.83 24.32
CA GLU A 717 -25.58 4.56 23.82
C GLU A 717 -25.67 4.45 22.29
N TYR A 718 -24.58 3.98 21.70
CA TYR A 718 -24.41 3.71 20.28
C TYR A 718 -24.00 2.25 20.10
N LEU A 719 -24.61 1.58 19.12
CA LEU A 719 -24.42 0.17 18.79
C LEU A 719 -24.38 0.03 17.27
N ASP A 720 -23.44 -0.74 16.73
CA ASP A 720 -23.24 -0.94 15.29
C ASP A 720 -22.56 -2.30 15.01
N ASP A 721 -22.88 -2.95 13.90
CA ASP A 721 -22.31 -4.26 13.55
C ASP A 721 -20.87 -4.16 12.98
N PHE A 722 -20.46 -2.96 12.54
CA PHE A 722 -19.16 -2.70 11.93
C PHE A 722 -18.29 -1.82 12.84
N THR A 723 -18.51 -0.50 12.91
CA THR A 723 -17.68 0.39 13.74
C THR A 723 -18.46 1.59 14.28
N ILE A 724 -18.02 2.09 15.42
CA ILE A 724 -18.53 3.34 16.00
C ILE A 724 -17.33 4.20 16.36
N GLU A 725 -17.24 5.39 15.78
CA GLU A 725 -16.23 6.38 16.16
C GLU A 725 -16.88 7.65 16.68
N LYS A 726 -16.37 8.17 17.81
CA LYS A 726 -16.84 9.39 18.46
C LYS A 726 -15.64 10.25 18.84
N LYS A 727 -15.78 11.56 18.67
CA LYS A 727 -14.78 12.57 19.03
C LYS A 727 -15.35 13.49 20.09
N TYR A 728 -14.67 13.58 21.23
CA TYR A 728 -15.09 14.39 22.37
C TYR A 728 -14.07 15.49 22.65
N ALA A 729 -14.54 16.74 22.71
CA ALA A 729 -13.72 17.85 23.18
C ALA A 729 -13.51 17.71 24.69
N VAL A 730 -12.26 17.68 25.13
CA VAL A 730 -11.89 17.45 26.53
C VAL A 730 -10.85 18.49 26.95
N PRO A 731 -10.86 18.96 28.21
CA PRO A 731 -9.80 19.84 28.70
C PRO A 731 -8.46 19.16 28.45
N ASN A 732 -7.40 19.94 28.14
CA ASN A 732 -6.03 19.48 27.91
C ASN A 732 -5.68 18.29 28.82
N LEU A 733 -5.91 17.05 28.34
CA LEU A 733 -5.70 15.87 29.15
C LEU A 733 -4.19 15.69 29.31
N LYS A 734 -3.70 15.80 30.52
CA LYS A 734 -2.49 15.05 30.80
C LYS A 734 -2.96 13.61 30.83
N LEU A 735 -2.43 12.81 29.91
CA LEU A 735 -2.32 11.38 30.15
C LEU A 735 -1.35 11.27 31.32
N GLU A 736 -1.87 11.55 32.52
CA GLU A 736 -1.24 11.09 33.72
C GLU A 736 -1.40 9.59 33.59
N ALA A 737 -0.37 8.93 33.02
CA ALA A 737 0.02 7.68 33.63
C ALA A 737 0.01 8.01 35.10
N LYS A 738 -0.91 7.40 35.85
CA LYS A 738 -1.15 7.77 37.24
C LYS A 738 0.23 7.70 37.89
N ARG A 739 0.82 8.87 38.18
CA ARG A 739 2.14 8.89 38.78
C ARG A 739 1.97 8.11 40.07
N ASN A 740 2.84 7.14 40.27
CA ASN A 740 2.91 6.45 41.54
C ASN A 740 3.01 7.52 42.64
N THR A 741 2.28 7.30 43.72
CA THR A 741 2.37 8.17 44.88
C THR A 741 3.82 8.24 45.36
N ASP A 742 4.21 9.32 46.04
CA ASP A 742 5.60 9.44 46.52
C ASP A 742 5.96 8.27 47.46
N ASP A 743 4.99 7.73 48.19
CA ASP A 743 5.13 6.51 49.01
C ASP A 743 5.36 5.26 48.15
N GLU A 744 4.60 5.07 47.06
CA GLU A 744 4.79 3.96 46.11
C GLU A 744 6.16 4.06 45.42
N ILE A 745 6.55 5.25 44.95
CA ILE A 745 7.86 5.49 44.32
C ILE A 745 8.98 5.18 45.32
N THR A 746 8.88 5.71 46.53
CA THR A 746 9.86 5.46 47.60
C THR A 746 9.95 3.96 47.93
N THR A 747 8.82 3.26 47.90
CA THR A 747 8.76 1.82 48.14
C THR A 747 9.39 1.05 46.99
N TYR A 748 9.02 1.34 45.74
CA TYR A 748 9.53 0.64 44.56
C TYR A 748 11.03 0.86 44.39
N SER A 749 11.53 2.09 44.52
CA SER A 749 12.96 2.42 44.40
C SER A 749 13.85 1.73 45.44
N LYS A 750 13.27 1.25 46.55
CA LYS A 750 13.99 0.49 47.60
C LYS A 750 13.89 -1.02 47.42
N GLN A 751 13.00 -1.52 46.56
CA GLN A 751 12.80 -2.95 46.34
C GLN A 751 13.82 -3.50 45.34
N VAL A 752 14.88 -4.10 45.87
CA VAL A 752 16.06 -4.47 45.06
C VAL A 752 15.76 -5.47 43.94
N ASP A 753 14.71 -6.28 44.11
CA ASP A 753 14.33 -7.33 43.18
C ASP A 753 13.51 -6.85 41.98
N ARG A 754 13.22 -5.55 41.88
CA ARG A 754 12.54 -4.93 40.72
C ARG A 754 13.50 -4.53 39.60
N PHE A 755 14.80 -4.55 39.83
CA PHE A 755 15.77 -3.97 38.91
C PHE A 755 16.83 -5.00 38.56
N ILE A 756 16.96 -5.27 37.26
CA ILE A 756 17.94 -6.18 36.70
C ILE A 756 19.03 -5.33 36.04
N ALA A 757 20.28 -5.47 36.46
CA ALA A 757 21.41 -4.75 35.86
C ALA A 757 21.64 -5.30 34.45
N HIS A 758 21.33 -4.48 33.44
CA HIS A 758 21.33 -4.88 32.04
C HIS A 758 22.75 -4.99 31.48
N ALA A 759 23.11 -6.15 30.94
CA ALA A 759 24.45 -6.51 30.49
C ALA A 759 25.55 -6.22 31.53
N GLY A 760 25.23 -6.46 32.81
CA GLY A 760 26.05 -6.14 33.98
C GLY A 760 25.99 -4.68 34.45
N GLY A 761 25.27 -3.81 33.74
CA GLY A 761 25.05 -2.39 34.01
C GLY A 761 26.03 -1.44 33.31
N LYS A 762 26.02 -0.15 33.70
CA LYS A 762 26.79 0.91 33.03
C LYS A 762 28.10 1.28 33.76
N ILE A 763 29.22 1.28 33.03
CA ILE A 763 30.54 1.71 33.52
C ILE A 763 31.08 2.86 32.66
N ASP A 764 31.46 3.99 33.28
CA ASP A 764 31.96 5.21 32.61
C ASP A 764 31.14 5.68 31.40
N GLY A 765 29.80 5.64 31.53
CA GLY A 765 28.87 6.02 30.47
C GLY A 765 28.68 4.96 29.37
N LYS A 766 29.35 3.81 29.47
CA LYS A 766 29.31 2.71 28.50
C LYS A 766 28.39 1.59 28.99
N VAL A 767 27.50 1.15 28.11
CA VAL A 767 26.51 0.07 28.33
C VAL A 767 26.89 -1.17 27.50
N TYR A 768 26.22 -2.29 27.74
CA TYR A 768 26.46 -3.58 27.04
C TYR A 768 27.88 -4.14 27.18
N THR A 769 28.62 -3.74 28.21
CA THR A 769 30.02 -4.18 28.36
C THR A 769 30.13 -5.63 28.82
N ASN A 770 29.13 -6.18 29.53
CA ASN A 770 29.20 -7.55 30.06
C ASN A 770 30.52 -7.82 30.83
N SER A 771 31.02 -6.81 31.56
CA SER A 771 32.37 -6.80 32.14
C SER A 771 32.37 -6.90 33.65
N LEU A 772 33.50 -7.36 34.21
CA LEU A 772 33.70 -7.47 35.66
C LEU A 772 33.51 -6.12 36.38
N GLU A 773 34.02 -5.05 35.78
CA GLU A 773 33.96 -3.71 36.37
C GLU A 773 32.54 -3.15 36.38
N ALA A 774 31.73 -3.46 35.35
CA ALA A 774 30.31 -3.12 35.34
C ALA A 774 29.56 -3.87 36.45
N LEU A 775 29.78 -5.18 36.60
CA LEU A 775 29.19 -5.98 37.69
C LEU A 775 29.53 -5.40 39.06
N ASN A 776 30.81 -5.11 39.31
CA ASN A 776 31.27 -4.55 40.58
C ASN A 776 30.59 -3.20 40.89
N LYS A 777 30.55 -2.30 39.90
CA LYS A 777 29.92 -0.99 40.06
C LYS A 777 28.41 -1.11 40.31
N SER A 778 27.72 -1.95 39.55
CA SER A 778 26.28 -2.19 39.70
C SER A 778 25.96 -2.83 41.06
N TYR A 779 26.78 -3.77 41.53
CA TYR A 779 26.60 -4.36 42.86
C TYR A 779 26.80 -3.35 43.99
N GLN A 780 27.81 -2.48 43.89
CA GLN A 780 28.03 -1.37 44.82
C GLN A 780 26.87 -0.36 44.81
N ALA A 781 26.23 -0.16 43.65
CA ALA A 781 25.06 0.70 43.51
C ALA A 781 23.77 0.08 44.09
N GLY A 782 23.76 -1.22 44.40
CA GLY A 782 22.64 -1.90 45.08
C GLY A 782 21.95 -2.99 44.27
N PHE A 783 22.33 -3.23 43.01
CA PHE A 783 21.76 -4.32 42.22
C PHE A 783 22.02 -5.68 42.87
N ARG A 784 21.02 -6.57 42.78
CA ARG A 784 21.13 -7.98 43.17
C ARG A 784 20.73 -8.95 42.06
N LEU A 785 20.10 -8.47 40.98
CA LEU A 785 19.84 -9.25 39.78
C LEU A 785 20.73 -8.68 38.67
N PHE A 786 21.47 -9.54 37.99
CA PHE A 786 22.41 -9.15 36.94
C PHE A 786 22.10 -9.94 35.69
N GLU A 787 21.75 -9.24 34.62
CA GLU A 787 21.65 -9.86 33.31
C GLU A 787 23.02 -9.88 32.63
N LEU A 788 23.39 -11.05 32.10
CA LEU A 788 24.56 -11.23 31.24
C LEU A 788 24.15 -12.00 29.99
N ASP A 789 24.50 -11.43 28.83
CA ASP A 789 24.32 -12.07 27.53
C ASP A 789 25.33 -13.22 27.41
N ILE A 790 24.88 -14.46 27.20
CA ILE A 790 25.80 -15.61 27.14
C ILE A 790 25.91 -16.17 25.72
N ILE A 791 27.14 -16.19 25.19
CA ILE A 791 27.49 -16.79 23.90
C ILE A 791 28.63 -17.83 24.05
N LYS A 792 28.97 -18.54 22.97
CA LYS A 792 30.00 -19.59 22.96
C LYS A 792 31.19 -19.27 22.07
N THR A 793 32.39 -19.43 22.61
CA THR A 793 33.67 -19.41 21.88
C THR A 793 33.77 -20.56 20.87
N SER A 794 34.73 -20.49 19.94
CA SER A 794 34.92 -21.53 18.91
C SER A 794 35.39 -22.88 19.48
N ASP A 795 36.05 -22.86 20.64
CA ASP A 795 36.41 -24.04 21.44
C ASP A 795 35.30 -24.45 22.44
N GLY A 796 34.13 -23.81 22.36
CA GLY A 796 32.89 -24.28 22.98
C GLY A 796 32.66 -23.83 24.42
N HIS A 797 33.41 -22.86 24.95
CA HIS A 797 33.24 -22.30 26.30
C HIS A 797 32.21 -21.17 26.32
N PHE A 798 31.44 -21.05 27.41
CA PHE A 798 30.52 -19.93 27.61
C PHE A 798 31.27 -18.67 28.08
N VAL A 799 30.87 -17.53 27.52
CA VAL A 799 31.43 -16.21 27.83
C VAL A 799 30.31 -15.15 27.79
N ALA A 800 30.47 -14.07 28.56
CA ALA A 800 29.53 -12.97 28.60
C ALA A 800 29.83 -11.95 27.48
N ALA A 801 28.93 -11.86 26.50
CA ALA A 801 28.95 -10.88 25.42
C ALA A 801 27.62 -10.95 24.63
N HIS A 802 27.09 -9.79 24.23
CA HIS A 802 25.83 -9.69 23.46
C HIS A 802 25.85 -10.44 22.13
N ASP A 803 26.89 -10.21 21.33
CA ASP A 803 27.15 -10.89 20.06
C ASP A 803 28.63 -10.68 19.66
N TRP A 804 29.09 -11.42 18.65
CA TRP A 804 30.48 -11.34 18.21
C TRP A 804 30.85 -10.03 17.51
N ASP A 805 29.93 -9.37 16.81
CA ASP A 805 30.18 -8.09 16.14
C ASP A 805 30.32 -6.95 17.16
N THR A 806 29.47 -6.96 18.19
CA THR A 806 29.54 -6.08 19.34
C THR A 806 30.82 -6.32 20.12
N TRP A 807 31.13 -7.57 20.50
CA TRP A 807 32.39 -7.86 21.20
C TRP A 807 33.62 -7.40 20.39
N LYS A 808 33.62 -7.63 19.07
CA LYS A 808 34.71 -7.23 18.17
C LYS A 808 34.89 -5.70 18.12
N ARG A 809 33.77 -4.96 18.06
CA ARG A 809 33.74 -3.49 18.14
C ARG A 809 34.25 -2.98 19.50
N LEU A 810 33.83 -3.58 20.60
CA LEU A 810 34.22 -3.14 21.95
C LEU A 810 35.69 -3.48 22.25
N SER A 811 36.20 -4.63 21.77
CA SER A 811 37.58 -5.07 21.98
C SER A 811 38.60 -4.52 20.98
N ASN A 812 38.15 -3.89 19.89
CA ASN A 812 38.98 -3.55 18.72
C ASN A 812 39.71 -4.76 18.10
N TYR A 813 39.16 -5.96 18.24
CA TYR A 813 39.75 -7.16 17.66
C TYR A 813 39.54 -7.20 16.14
N SER A 814 40.58 -7.50 15.35
CA SER A 814 40.48 -7.52 13.88
C SER A 814 40.37 -8.93 13.27
N GLY A 815 40.64 -9.98 14.04
CA GLY A 815 40.63 -11.38 13.57
C GLY A 815 39.24 -12.00 13.39
N GLU A 816 39.21 -13.29 13.09
CA GLU A 816 37.97 -14.04 12.87
C GLU A 816 37.25 -14.35 14.19
N THR A 817 35.92 -14.35 14.15
CA THR A 817 35.02 -14.74 15.24
C THR A 817 34.15 -15.92 14.79
N PRO A 818 33.69 -16.81 15.70
CA PRO A 818 33.94 -16.85 17.14
C PRO A 818 35.42 -17.15 17.50
N VAL A 819 35.95 -16.45 18.50
CA VAL A 819 37.33 -16.66 18.99
C VAL A 819 37.42 -17.81 20.00
N THR A 820 38.62 -18.32 20.28
CA THR A 820 38.86 -19.29 21.37
C THR A 820 38.80 -18.60 22.73
N LEU A 821 38.59 -19.36 23.82
CA LEU A 821 38.58 -18.82 25.19
C LEU A 821 39.88 -18.07 25.53
N LYS A 822 41.02 -18.60 25.08
CA LYS A 822 42.34 -17.97 25.28
C LYS A 822 42.40 -16.57 24.65
N ILE A 823 41.87 -16.41 23.44
CA ILE A 823 41.86 -15.12 22.75
C ILE A 823 40.88 -14.18 23.43
N PHE A 824 39.68 -14.68 23.77
CA PHE A 824 38.65 -13.91 24.47
C PHE A 824 39.20 -13.27 25.75
N ASN A 825 39.84 -14.08 26.61
CA ASN A 825 40.41 -13.62 27.88
C ASN A 825 41.64 -12.71 27.72
N SER A 826 42.29 -12.69 26.55
CA SER A 826 43.41 -11.77 26.29
C SER A 826 42.99 -10.37 25.84
N GLN A 827 41.74 -10.19 25.40
CA GLN A 827 41.25 -8.90 24.93
C GLN A 827 40.61 -8.10 26.07
N LYS A 828 40.87 -6.80 26.09
CA LYS A 828 40.18 -5.86 26.98
C LYS A 828 39.10 -5.11 26.21
N LEU A 829 37.93 -4.96 26.81
CA LEU A 829 36.85 -4.17 26.23
C LEU A 829 37.15 -2.69 26.47
N PHE A 830 37.10 -1.88 25.41
CA PHE A 830 37.57 -0.50 25.38
C PHE A 830 39.02 -0.33 25.86
N GLY A 831 39.84 -1.38 25.76
CA GLY A 831 41.22 -1.38 26.26
C GLY A 831 41.36 -1.43 27.79
N GLU A 832 40.26 -1.41 28.54
CA GLU A 832 40.27 -1.25 30.01
C GLU A 832 39.55 -2.39 30.73
N TYR A 833 38.32 -2.72 30.30
CA TYR A 833 37.42 -3.60 31.05
C TYR A 833 37.66 -5.08 30.78
N THR A 834 37.48 -5.87 31.83
CA THR A 834 37.77 -7.30 31.84
C THR A 834 36.56 -8.09 31.33
N PRO A 835 36.71 -8.87 30.24
CA PRO A 835 35.63 -9.74 29.77
C PRO A 835 35.43 -10.92 30.74
N LEU A 836 34.24 -11.50 30.74
CA LEU A 836 33.86 -12.54 31.69
C LEU A 836 33.69 -13.89 31.00
N ASP A 837 34.53 -14.86 31.36
CA ASP A 837 34.27 -16.28 31.10
C ASP A 837 33.52 -16.94 32.26
N MET A 838 33.13 -18.21 32.11
CA MET A 838 32.44 -18.93 33.20
C MET A 838 33.23 -19.02 34.50
N THR A 839 34.56 -19.07 34.44
CA THR A 839 35.40 -19.12 35.65
C THR A 839 35.30 -17.79 36.41
N ALA A 840 35.38 -16.67 35.69
CA ALA A 840 35.26 -15.33 36.25
C ALA A 840 33.83 -15.06 36.77
N ILE A 841 32.80 -15.48 36.03
CA ILE A 841 31.39 -15.41 36.47
C ILE A 841 31.23 -16.16 37.79
N ASN A 842 31.64 -17.44 37.84
CA ASN A 842 31.48 -18.25 39.05
C ASN A 842 32.26 -17.68 40.24
N SER A 843 33.49 -17.20 40.02
CA SER A 843 34.29 -16.56 41.09
C SER A 843 33.61 -15.31 41.64
N TRP A 844 32.99 -14.51 40.77
CA TRP A 844 32.24 -13.33 41.18
C TRP A 844 30.99 -13.71 41.98
N PHE A 845 30.17 -14.64 41.48
CA PHE A 845 28.97 -15.11 42.18
C PHE A 845 29.26 -15.96 43.43
N GLU A 846 30.50 -16.45 43.59
CA GLU A 846 30.95 -17.10 44.82
C GLU A 846 31.15 -16.08 45.95
N THR A 847 31.64 -14.89 45.63
CA THR A 847 31.91 -13.81 46.60
C THR A 847 30.68 -12.94 46.87
N HIS A 848 29.68 -12.95 45.98
CA HIS A 848 28.43 -12.19 46.08
C HIS A 848 27.23 -13.14 46.25
N LYS A 849 27.07 -13.69 47.46
CA LYS A 849 26.10 -14.77 47.76
C LYS A 849 24.63 -14.36 47.59
N ASP A 850 24.34 -13.06 47.64
CA ASP A 850 23.01 -12.47 47.49
C ASP A 850 22.72 -12.03 46.04
N ALA A 851 23.65 -12.22 45.10
CA ALA A 851 23.44 -11.93 43.68
C ALA A 851 22.78 -13.11 42.93
N ILE A 852 21.89 -12.78 42.00
CA ILE A 852 21.16 -13.70 41.10
C ILE A 852 21.56 -13.39 39.66
N LEU A 853 21.89 -14.43 38.91
CA LEU A 853 22.18 -14.34 37.49
C LEU A 853 20.88 -14.46 36.70
N VAL A 854 20.62 -13.47 35.86
CA VAL A 854 19.64 -13.52 34.77
C VAL A 854 20.43 -13.71 33.48
N THR A 855 20.01 -14.59 32.59
CA THR A 855 20.73 -14.81 31.32
C THR A 855 19.80 -15.06 30.17
N ASP A 856 20.19 -14.56 28.99
CA ASP A 856 19.54 -14.78 27.71
C ASP A 856 20.55 -15.30 26.66
N LYS A 857 20.14 -15.37 25.39
CA LYS A 857 20.91 -15.85 24.20
C LYS A 857 21.36 -17.32 24.18
N THR A 858 21.43 -18.02 25.29
CA THR A 858 21.77 -19.46 25.31
C THR A 858 20.53 -20.36 25.41
N ARG A 859 20.47 -21.40 24.57
CA ARG A 859 19.42 -22.46 24.63
C ARG A 859 19.93 -23.76 25.26
N GLU A 860 21.17 -23.80 25.74
CA GLU A 860 21.78 -24.99 26.35
C GLU A 860 21.52 -25.08 27.86
N ILE A 861 20.25 -25.06 28.25
CA ILE A 861 19.76 -25.04 29.64
C ILE A 861 20.48 -26.07 30.52
N LYS A 862 20.52 -27.33 30.07
CA LYS A 862 21.16 -28.43 30.80
C LYS A 862 22.62 -28.11 31.10
N ARG A 863 23.38 -27.75 30.07
CA ARG A 863 24.83 -27.57 30.14
C ARG A 863 25.19 -26.33 30.95
N PHE A 864 24.54 -25.20 30.67
CA PHE A 864 24.80 -23.96 31.40
C PHE A 864 24.45 -24.11 32.88
N SER A 865 23.32 -24.76 33.21
CA SER A 865 22.96 -25.01 34.61
C SER A 865 24.01 -25.86 35.35
N THR A 866 24.73 -26.74 34.67
CA THR A 866 25.80 -27.55 35.30
C THR A 866 27.11 -26.79 35.45
N GLU A 867 27.34 -25.77 34.62
CA GLU A 867 28.56 -24.96 34.67
C GLU A 867 28.43 -23.75 35.62
N PHE A 868 27.23 -23.24 35.85
CA PHE A 868 27.00 -22.18 36.84
C PHE A 868 27.02 -22.72 38.27
N LEU A 869 27.73 -22.02 39.17
CA LEU A 869 28.03 -22.43 40.54
C LEU A 869 26.79 -22.81 41.35
N ASP A 870 25.69 -22.07 41.21
CA ASP A 870 24.50 -22.24 42.03
C ASP A 870 23.21 -22.05 41.22
N LYS A 871 22.62 -23.18 40.80
CA LYS A 871 21.39 -23.20 40.00
C LYS A 871 20.20 -22.52 40.67
N SER A 872 20.17 -22.45 42.00
CA SER A 872 19.07 -21.81 42.73
C SER A 872 19.07 -20.28 42.58
N ARG A 873 20.17 -19.72 42.09
CA ARG A 873 20.37 -18.29 41.81
C ARG A 873 20.48 -18.00 40.31
N LEU A 874 19.88 -18.86 39.48
CA LEU A 874 19.86 -18.73 38.02
C LEU A 874 18.43 -18.57 37.50
N ILE A 875 18.18 -17.44 36.83
CA ILE A 875 16.98 -17.16 36.04
C ILE A 875 17.38 -17.15 34.57
N MET A 876 16.65 -17.86 33.71
CA MET A 876 17.00 -17.98 32.28
C MET A 876 15.82 -17.62 31.39
N GLU A 877 16.05 -16.72 30.43
CA GLU A 877 15.03 -16.34 29.46
C GLU A 877 14.78 -17.45 28.43
N VAL A 878 13.51 -17.79 28.24
CA VAL A 878 13.07 -18.87 27.34
C VAL A 878 12.06 -18.34 26.32
N PHE A 879 12.13 -18.88 25.10
CA PHE A 879 11.40 -18.36 23.93
C PHE A 879 10.29 -19.26 23.41
N ASN A 880 10.15 -20.46 23.97
CA ASN A 880 9.07 -21.41 23.71
C ASN A 880 8.73 -22.19 25.00
N VAL A 881 7.61 -22.92 24.96
CA VAL A 881 7.05 -23.65 26.10
C VAL A 881 7.92 -24.83 26.50
N GLU A 882 8.47 -25.53 25.50
CA GLU A 882 9.33 -26.69 25.69
C GLU A 882 10.59 -26.35 26.49
N ASP A 883 11.22 -25.21 26.19
CA ASP A 883 12.39 -24.70 26.91
C ASP A 883 12.03 -24.28 28.34
N ALA A 884 10.84 -23.73 28.58
CA ALA A 884 10.37 -23.37 29.92
C ALA A 884 10.17 -24.62 30.81
N GLU A 885 9.56 -25.66 30.27
CA GLU A 885 9.40 -26.94 30.96
C GLU A 885 10.76 -27.63 31.19
N LEU A 886 11.67 -27.55 30.21
CA LEU A 886 13.02 -28.09 30.33
C LEU A 886 13.86 -27.38 31.41
N ALA A 887 13.72 -26.06 31.54
CA ALA A 887 14.34 -25.28 32.63
C ALA A 887 13.92 -25.79 34.01
N SER A 888 12.62 -26.03 34.19
CA SER A 888 12.07 -26.59 35.43
C SER A 888 12.64 -27.98 35.75
N VAL A 889 12.74 -28.86 34.75
CA VAL A 889 13.36 -30.19 34.89
C VAL A 889 14.81 -30.09 35.41
N TYR A 890 15.55 -29.06 35.00
CA TYR A 890 16.92 -28.82 35.44
C TYR A 890 17.05 -27.91 36.67
N ARG A 891 15.94 -27.58 37.34
CA ARG A 891 15.88 -26.69 38.52
C ARG A 891 16.43 -25.29 38.23
N VAL A 892 16.18 -24.80 37.02
CA VAL A 892 16.43 -23.41 36.61
C VAL A 892 15.10 -22.70 36.56
N GLU A 893 15.03 -21.50 37.13
CA GLU A 893 13.80 -20.70 37.12
C GLU A 893 13.65 -20.01 35.74
N PRO A 894 12.59 -20.28 34.97
CA PRO A 894 12.41 -19.67 33.66
C PRO A 894 11.80 -18.26 33.77
N ILE A 895 12.26 -17.34 32.92
CA ILE A 895 11.56 -16.09 32.62
C ILE A 895 11.01 -16.15 31.18
N LEU A 896 9.69 -16.12 31.05
CA LEU A 896 9.02 -16.36 29.77
C LEU A 896 9.03 -15.07 28.93
N SER A 897 9.51 -15.16 27.69
CA SER A 897 9.66 -14.00 26.81
C SER A 897 8.37 -13.53 26.13
N GLU A 898 8.45 -12.37 25.47
CA GLU A 898 7.33 -11.75 24.76
C GLU A 898 6.67 -12.67 23.72
N SER A 899 7.42 -13.58 23.08
CA SER A 899 6.85 -14.52 22.11
C SER A 899 5.89 -15.51 22.78
N ILE A 900 6.23 -15.99 23.97
CA ILE A 900 5.37 -16.89 24.73
C ILE A 900 4.13 -16.13 25.22
N ILE A 901 4.32 -14.93 25.77
CA ILE A 901 3.21 -14.05 26.21
C ILE A 901 2.23 -13.80 25.05
N ALA A 902 2.74 -13.46 23.86
CA ALA A 902 1.90 -13.20 22.69
C ALA A 902 1.16 -14.44 22.19
N SER A 903 1.81 -15.62 22.23
CA SER A 903 1.22 -16.87 21.76
C SER A 903 0.15 -17.43 22.69
N MET A 904 0.36 -17.35 24.01
CA MET A 904 -0.54 -17.90 25.02
C MET A 904 -1.60 -16.88 25.48
N ASN A 905 -1.29 -15.59 25.38
CA ASN A 905 -2.16 -14.50 25.82
C ASN A 905 -2.72 -14.77 27.24
N LEU A 906 -4.03 -14.75 27.46
CA LEU A 906 -4.63 -14.97 28.78
C LEU A 906 -4.51 -16.40 29.32
N ASN A 907 -4.18 -17.38 28.46
CA ASN A 907 -3.89 -18.75 28.91
C ASN A 907 -2.51 -18.86 29.58
N LEU A 908 -1.67 -17.82 29.49
CA LEU A 908 -0.34 -17.78 30.08
C LEU A 908 -0.37 -17.95 31.61
N VAL A 909 -1.19 -17.16 32.31
CA VAL A 909 -1.20 -17.14 33.78
C VAL A 909 -1.69 -18.48 34.36
N PRO A 910 -2.79 -19.10 33.86
CA PRO A 910 -3.14 -20.46 34.25
C PRO A 910 -2.02 -21.48 34.00
N PHE A 911 -1.38 -21.42 32.83
CA PHE A 911 -0.26 -22.30 32.49
C PHE A 911 0.93 -22.13 33.45
N MET A 912 1.28 -20.88 33.79
CA MET A 912 2.36 -20.56 34.71
C MET A 912 2.04 -21.01 36.13
N LYS A 913 0.79 -20.84 36.58
CA LYS A 913 0.34 -21.26 37.91
C LYS A 913 0.40 -22.77 38.10
N ASP A 914 -0.02 -23.53 37.09
CA ASP A 914 0.06 -25.00 37.07
C ASP A 914 1.51 -25.51 37.21
N ARG A 915 2.48 -24.72 36.74
CA ARG A 915 3.91 -25.07 36.71
C ARG A 915 4.77 -24.33 37.73
N ASP A 916 4.17 -23.50 38.58
CA ASP A 916 4.86 -22.61 39.53
C ASP A 916 5.91 -21.68 38.87
N PHE A 917 5.65 -21.21 37.65
CA PHE A 917 6.51 -20.22 36.99
C PHE A 917 6.21 -18.81 37.48
N LYS A 918 7.28 -18.05 37.80
CA LYS A 918 7.13 -16.76 38.50
C LYS A 918 7.43 -15.53 37.66
N TYR A 919 8.03 -15.67 36.48
CA TYR A 919 8.63 -14.54 35.77
C TYR A 919 8.20 -14.45 34.30
N ILE A 920 7.90 -13.22 33.86
CA ILE A 920 7.71 -12.88 32.44
C ILE A 920 8.52 -11.65 32.07
N THR A 921 8.98 -11.56 30.83
CA THR A 921 9.73 -10.40 30.31
C THR A 921 9.28 -10.01 28.89
N PHE A 922 9.24 -8.72 28.58
CA PHE A 922 8.83 -8.20 27.27
C PHE A 922 9.26 -6.75 27.04
N SER A 923 9.13 -6.23 25.83
CA SER A 923 9.49 -4.83 25.55
C SER A 923 8.56 -3.86 26.28
N ARG A 924 9.11 -2.79 26.87
CA ARG A 924 8.35 -1.68 27.48
C ARG A 924 7.30 -1.07 26.56
N ASN A 925 7.49 -1.14 25.23
CA ASN A 925 6.52 -0.66 24.25
C ASN A 925 5.25 -1.52 24.16
N SER A 926 5.30 -2.75 24.68
CA SER A 926 4.20 -3.72 24.65
C SER A 926 3.35 -3.73 25.94
N ILE A 927 3.61 -2.86 26.93
CA ILE A 927 2.80 -2.78 28.17
C ILE A 927 1.31 -2.59 27.85
N SER A 928 0.97 -1.72 26.90
CA SER A 928 -0.43 -1.48 26.49
C SER A 928 -1.09 -2.69 25.84
N LYS A 929 -0.29 -3.54 25.17
CA LYS A 929 -0.74 -4.76 24.48
C LYS A 929 -1.08 -5.88 25.45
N PHE A 930 -0.40 -5.95 26.61
CA PHE A 930 -0.51 -7.06 27.56
C PHE A 930 -1.24 -6.74 28.86
N LYS A 931 -2.01 -5.64 28.95
CA LYS A 931 -2.69 -5.19 30.19
C LYS A 931 -3.47 -6.30 30.91
N GLY A 932 -4.26 -7.10 30.18
CA GLY A 932 -5.04 -8.21 30.79
C GLY A 932 -4.16 -9.29 31.40
N VAL A 933 -3.10 -9.69 30.69
CA VAL A 933 -2.10 -10.65 31.20
C VAL A 933 -1.37 -10.08 32.41
N LEU A 934 -1.01 -8.80 32.38
CA LEU A 934 -0.32 -8.13 33.49
C LEU A 934 -1.17 -8.01 34.75
N LYS A 935 -2.48 -7.72 34.61
CA LYS A 935 -3.42 -7.72 35.73
C LYS A 935 -3.50 -9.12 36.36
N MET A 936 -3.74 -10.14 35.55
CA MET A 936 -3.79 -11.54 36.04
C MET A 936 -2.47 -12.00 36.63
N ALA A 937 -1.34 -11.64 36.03
CA ALA A 937 -0.01 -11.96 36.51
C ALA A 937 0.21 -11.36 37.91
N LYS A 938 -0.08 -10.06 38.07
CA LYS A 938 0.01 -9.36 39.36
C LYS A 938 -0.86 -10.00 40.44
N GLU A 939 -2.12 -10.31 40.11
CA GLU A 939 -3.06 -10.97 41.03
C GLU A 939 -2.62 -12.37 41.46
N ASN A 940 -1.85 -13.06 40.62
CA ASN A 940 -1.32 -14.40 40.90
C ASN A 940 0.16 -14.39 41.32
N GLY A 941 0.72 -13.21 41.65
CA GLY A 941 2.10 -13.10 42.16
C GLY A 941 3.20 -13.33 41.11
N ILE A 942 2.87 -13.32 39.83
CA ILE A 942 3.83 -13.42 38.72
C ILE A 942 4.47 -12.04 38.48
N LYS A 943 5.81 -12.01 38.49
CA LYS A 943 6.64 -10.82 38.33
C LYS A 943 6.93 -10.55 36.86
N SER A 944 6.53 -9.39 36.37
CA SER A 944 6.74 -8.93 35.00
C SER A 944 7.88 -7.90 34.90
N TYR A 945 8.84 -8.14 34.02
CA TYR A 945 9.97 -7.24 33.77
C TYR A 945 9.91 -6.66 32.36
N VAL A 946 10.42 -5.44 32.18
CA VAL A 946 10.46 -4.78 30.87
C VAL A 946 11.86 -4.37 30.44
N TYR A 947 12.20 -4.66 29.18
CA TYR A 947 13.42 -4.21 28.51
C TYR A 947 13.13 -3.16 27.41
N HIS A 948 14.16 -2.70 26.70
CA HIS A 948 14.11 -1.53 25.79
C HIS A 948 13.72 -0.21 26.50
N VAL A 949 14.16 -0.05 27.74
CA VAL A 949 14.16 1.25 28.44
C VAL A 949 15.17 2.17 27.75
N ASN A 950 14.94 3.49 27.73
CA ASN A 950 15.75 4.48 27.00
C ASN A 950 15.66 4.48 25.44
N PHE A 951 14.83 3.63 24.82
CA PHE A 951 14.66 3.61 23.35
C PHE A 951 13.73 4.71 22.80
N GLN A 952 12.95 5.36 23.67
CA GLN A 952 12.09 6.50 23.34
C GLN A 952 12.51 7.70 24.20
N GLY A 953 12.67 8.88 23.59
CA GLY A 953 13.05 10.09 24.32
C GLY A 953 12.11 10.39 25.49
N GLY A 954 12.67 10.61 26.69
CA GLY A 954 11.94 10.94 27.91
C GLY A 954 11.31 9.76 28.67
N LYS A 955 11.62 8.50 28.29
CA LYS A 955 11.15 7.28 28.95
C LYS A 955 12.33 6.43 29.45
N ASP A 956 13.07 7.02 30.37
CA ASP A 956 14.20 6.41 31.07
C ASP A 956 13.74 5.54 32.26
N GLU A 957 14.70 4.99 33.00
CA GLU A 957 14.44 4.19 34.19
C GLU A 957 13.58 4.95 35.21
N LYS A 958 13.81 6.26 35.36
CA LYS A 958 13.05 7.13 36.27
C LYS A 958 11.58 7.20 35.84
N TYR A 959 11.32 7.36 34.55
CA TYR A 959 9.95 7.33 34.03
C TYR A 959 9.26 6.00 34.36
N VAL A 960 9.93 4.87 34.17
CA VAL A 960 9.32 3.55 34.46
C VAL A 960 8.97 3.45 35.95
N VAL A 961 9.84 3.91 36.85
CA VAL A 961 9.57 3.95 38.30
C VAL A 961 8.38 4.85 38.63
N GLU A 962 8.34 6.05 38.06
CA GLU A 962 7.31 7.05 38.38
C GLU A 962 5.94 6.69 37.81
N TYR A 963 5.86 5.97 36.68
CA TYR A 963 4.62 5.85 35.91
C TYR A 963 4.18 4.43 35.55
N GLU A 964 5.08 3.43 35.58
CA GLU A 964 4.80 2.09 35.03
C GLU A 964 5.01 0.95 36.03
N LEU A 965 5.89 1.13 37.03
CA LEU A 965 5.95 0.20 38.16
C LEU A 965 4.61 0.17 38.89
N GLY A 966 4.15 -1.05 39.20
CA GLY A 966 2.80 -1.30 39.69
C GLY A 966 1.84 -1.80 38.61
N GLN A 967 2.04 -1.42 37.34
CA GLN A 967 1.46 -2.12 36.17
C GLN A 967 2.36 -3.29 35.75
N VAL A 968 3.68 -3.07 35.78
CA VAL A 968 4.71 -4.11 35.69
C VAL A 968 5.44 -4.23 37.02
N TYR A 969 6.11 -5.36 37.25
CA TYR A 969 6.86 -5.59 38.49
C TYR A 969 8.21 -4.88 38.49
N GLY A 970 8.96 -4.94 37.40
CA GLY A 970 10.33 -4.46 37.34
C GLY A 970 10.82 -4.10 35.94
N LEU A 971 12.10 -3.76 35.83
CA LEU A 971 12.76 -3.39 34.58
C LEU A 971 14.22 -3.86 34.51
N TYR A 972 14.74 -3.91 33.28
CA TYR A 972 16.16 -3.96 32.98
C TYR A 972 16.68 -2.53 32.97
N ALA A 973 17.69 -2.24 33.79
CA ALA A 973 18.20 -0.90 34.06
C ALA A 973 19.71 -0.84 33.85
N ASP A 974 20.18 0.24 33.24
CA ASP A 974 21.61 0.47 33.04
C ASP A 974 22.25 1.14 34.27
N GLU A 975 21.47 1.92 35.04
CA GLU A 975 21.87 2.55 36.30
C GLU A 975 20.83 2.47 37.41
N TRP A 976 21.30 2.54 38.66
CA TRP A 976 20.49 2.64 39.88
C TRP A 976 20.65 4.03 40.50
N ASP A 977 20.20 5.09 39.82
CA ASP A 977 20.13 6.41 40.44
C ASP A 977 18.75 7.03 40.26
N PHE A 978 17.99 7.03 41.36
CA PHE A 978 16.70 7.72 41.47
C PHE A 978 16.72 8.71 42.65
N LYS A 979 17.88 9.25 43.01
CA LYS A 979 17.95 10.25 44.09
C LYS A 979 17.05 11.44 43.77
N THR A 980 15.98 11.60 44.54
CA THR A 980 15.37 12.90 44.75
C THR A 980 16.43 13.82 45.35
N PRO A 981 16.61 15.06 44.83
CA PRO A 981 17.39 16.07 45.53
C PRO A 981 16.84 16.22 46.96
N GLU A 982 17.71 16.24 47.96
CA GLU A 982 17.37 16.67 49.34
C GLU A 982 16.96 18.14 49.37
#